data_AF-A0A7Y4QKQ2-F1
#
_entry.id   AF-A0A7Y4QKQ2-F1
#
_cell.length_a   1.000
_cell.length_b   1.000
_cell.length_c   1.000
_cell.angle_alpha   90.00
_cell.angle_beta   90.00
_cell.angle_gamma   90.00
#
_symmetry.space_group_name_H-M   'P 1'
#
loop_
_entity.id
_entity.type
_entity.pdbx_description
1 polymer ?
#
loop_
_entity_poly.entity_id
_entity_poly.type
_entity_poly.pdbx_seq_one_letter_code
_entity_poly.pdbx_strand_id
1 'polypeptide(L)'
;MGKLKLLLLCGPLLAALACAEDRLALDFQKPPFSSRPWTYWMWMDGNLSREGLTADLEAMQRAGIGGVIIMEVDVGIPKGPVKFMSAEWRQLFTHVVNEAERLGLQITLNAGPGWTGSGGPWVKPGQSMQHLVASSIDVSGPTNFSALLPRPTPRKPYFGTGGLPPELLKAQNEFYRDVAVLAFPTPVGNERIADTDHKALYVRDPYSSMPGVKPFIPSSANYPMPPAGTTIGSGTILNISDHLDADGKLTWTAPAGNWTVVRFGRTSTGANTRPAPAPGLGLESDKFDKSALDAHFDQFVGSLLREIGPRKNKDAGLTSLHIDSWEMGAQNWTGAFRDEFKRRRGYDALRYLPVMTGRVVESREVSERFLWDVRQTAQELVIENHAQHLKELGRQHGLGLSIEPYDMNPTADLNLGAVADVPMCEFWANCFESWYSVFEASSIAHTGGKRIVAAESFTSDDKERWQFHPGSLKALGDWAFCTGVNRIVFHRYAHQPWLDRAPGMTMGPYGVHWERTQTWWDMVPDFHEYLARCQFLLRQGDAVADILYLTPEGAPQVFRPPKSAVRGNPPDHLEYNFNACSPDMLIARASVKRGQIIFPGGTSYRLLALPNVDTMTPTLLRKVKDLAKAGATIVGAPPRKSPSLVNYPQCDVEVRNLAREIWGDSAMPQSVATRKLGRGRVFWGGDLTKHTEQGGLPEDAVFEIYPDYIGLSSILRADGLPADFESDGPLRFTHRREGDTEIYFVANRSAETSIQTARFRVKGKAPELWNPLNGELRRAQVWEEREERTFVPLKLDPHGSVFVVFRDRSKAPRGKQGRNWEEFATTQSITGPWDVSFQSNRGAPEKIGLDTLLDWSKHPDLGVKFFSGKATYRTTFVFNPISGGQQQKHFLDLGRVEVMARVRLNGKDIGVVWKSPYRVDVGDALKPGENVLEVTVANLWPNRLIGDAGLPEQERIAKTTWNPFTKDTTLLESGLLGPVSLQISKP
;
A
#
# COMPACT_ATOMS: atom_id res chain seq x y z
N MET A 1 61.23 2.66 46.65
CA MET A 1 61.10 1.43 45.83
C MET A 1 59.84 1.55 45.00
N GLY A 2 59.98 2.01 43.76
CA GLY A 2 58.88 2.28 42.84
C GLY A 2 58.94 1.37 41.61
N LYS A 3 57.80 1.33 40.90
CA LYS A 3 57.54 0.65 39.61
C LYS A 3 57.42 -0.88 39.65
N LEU A 4 56.22 -1.39 39.99
CA LEU A 4 55.57 -2.54 39.32
C LEU A 4 54.18 -2.77 39.93
N LYS A 5 53.11 -2.31 39.27
CA LYS A 5 51.70 -2.78 39.41
C LYS A 5 50.76 -1.86 38.61
N LEU A 6 50.89 -1.86 37.28
CA LEU A 6 49.90 -1.25 36.40
C LEU A 6 49.97 -1.89 35.00
N LEU A 7 49.70 -3.19 34.90
CA LEU A 7 49.63 -3.91 33.62
C LEU A 7 49.00 -5.29 33.83
N LEU A 8 47.71 -5.35 34.20
CA LEU A 8 46.94 -6.61 34.17
C LEU A 8 45.41 -6.43 34.33
N LEU A 9 44.83 -5.35 33.77
CA LEU A 9 43.37 -5.12 33.80
C LEU A 9 42.73 -4.65 32.48
N CYS A 10 43.46 -4.75 31.35
CA CYS A 10 42.92 -4.41 30.02
C CYS A 10 42.75 -5.63 29.08
N GLY A 11 42.95 -6.86 29.56
CA GLY A 11 42.84 -8.09 28.74
C GLY A 11 41.40 -8.52 28.41
N PRO A 12 40.45 -8.53 29.36
CA PRO A 12 39.10 -9.07 29.10
C PRO A 12 38.17 -8.09 28.39
N LEU A 13 38.38 -6.78 28.53
CA LEU A 13 37.51 -5.76 27.91
C LEU A 13 37.83 -5.55 26.42
N LEU A 14 39.08 -5.77 25.99
CA LEU A 14 39.49 -5.72 24.58
C LEU A 14 39.19 -7.04 23.83
N ALA A 15 39.07 -8.17 24.53
CA ALA A 15 38.63 -9.43 23.95
C ALA A 15 37.10 -9.49 23.74
N ALA A 16 36.31 -8.84 24.60
CA ALA A 16 34.86 -8.71 24.45
C ALA A 16 34.43 -7.77 23.29
N LEU A 17 35.35 -6.91 22.81
CA LEU A 17 35.14 -6.05 21.63
C LEU A 17 35.57 -6.71 20.31
N ALA A 18 36.21 -7.88 20.34
CA ALA A 18 36.78 -8.55 19.17
C ALA A 18 35.98 -9.78 18.68
N CYS A 19 34.84 -10.09 19.29
CA CYS A 19 33.92 -11.16 18.86
C CYS A 19 32.45 -10.81 19.10
N ALA A 20 32.04 -9.57 18.83
CA ALA A 20 30.66 -9.33 18.44
C ALA A 20 30.53 -9.89 17.01
N GLU A 21 29.89 -11.04 16.86
CA GLU A 21 29.51 -11.55 15.54
C GLU A 21 28.78 -10.43 14.77
N ASP A 22 29.02 -10.34 13.47
CA ASP A 22 28.32 -9.41 12.58
C ASP A 22 26.83 -9.78 12.54
N ARG A 23 26.07 -9.21 13.49
CA ARG A 23 24.67 -9.55 13.72
C ARG A 23 23.81 -9.33 12.48
N LEU A 24 24.10 -8.27 11.72
CA LEU A 24 23.42 -7.94 10.47
C LEU A 24 23.63 -9.05 9.42
N ALA A 25 24.85 -9.59 9.31
CA ALA A 25 25.15 -10.72 8.42
C ALA A 25 24.46 -12.01 8.87
N LEU A 26 24.50 -12.32 10.17
CA LEU A 26 23.86 -13.50 10.72
C LEU A 26 22.33 -13.47 10.55
N ASP A 27 21.71 -12.35 10.86
CA ASP A 27 20.26 -12.19 10.73
C ASP A 27 19.84 -12.08 9.24
N PHE A 28 20.74 -11.72 8.31
CA PHE A 28 20.45 -11.87 6.88
C PHE A 28 20.49 -13.32 6.42
N GLN A 29 21.48 -14.10 6.87
CA GLN A 29 21.57 -15.52 6.56
C GLN A 29 20.41 -16.31 7.17
N LYS A 30 20.00 -15.93 8.39
CA LYS A 30 18.90 -16.52 9.16
C LYS A 30 17.89 -15.42 9.55
N PRO A 31 17.00 -15.02 8.62
CA PRO A 31 16.05 -13.93 8.85
C PRO A 31 15.21 -14.15 10.11
N PRO A 32 15.05 -13.12 10.96
CA PRO A 32 14.23 -13.24 12.17
C PRO A 32 12.75 -13.45 11.80
N PHE A 33 11.99 -14.07 12.70
CA PHE A 33 10.56 -14.31 12.50
C PHE A 33 9.78 -13.04 12.11
N SER A 34 10.14 -11.90 12.71
CA SER A 34 9.51 -10.60 12.44
C SER A 34 9.64 -10.15 10.98
N SER A 35 10.62 -10.66 10.21
CA SER A 35 10.82 -10.33 8.80
C SER A 35 10.06 -11.23 7.83
N ARG A 36 9.28 -12.22 8.28
CA ARG A 36 8.48 -13.08 7.40
C ARG A 36 7.37 -12.32 6.66
N PRO A 37 6.96 -12.77 5.45
CA PRO A 37 5.79 -12.25 4.74
C PRO A 37 4.49 -12.68 5.44
N TRP A 38 3.40 -11.98 5.10
CA TRP A 38 2.07 -12.17 5.68
C TRP A 38 1.06 -12.50 4.56
N THR A 39 -0.20 -12.76 4.91
CA THR A 39 -1.28 -12.93 3.92
C THR A 39 -2.62 -12.41 4.42
N TYR A 40 -3.45 -11.90 3.52
CA TYR A 40 -4.88 -11.78 3.79
C TYR A 40 -5.48 -13.17 3.89
N TRP A 41 -6.14 -13.46 5.01
CA TRP A 41 -6.84 -14.72 5.22
C TRP A 41 -8.34 -14.50 5.10
N MET A 42 -8.85 -14.75 3.90
CA MET A 42 -10.24 -14.51 3.52
C MET A 42 -11.11 -15.69 3.97
N TRP A 43 -12.02 -15.43 4.88
CA TRP A 43 -13.07 -16.35 5.30
C TRP A 43 -14.26 -16.17 4.35
N MET A 44 -14.73 -17.26 3.75
CA MET A 44 -15.71 -17.19 2.66
C MET A 44 -17.13 -17.50 3.17
N ASP A 45 -17.91 -16.45 3.45
CA ASP A 45 -19.32 -16.46 3.88
C ASP A 45 -19.73 -17.68 4.73
N GLY A 46 -19.15 -17.83 5.92
CA GLY A 46 -19.50 -18.91 6.85
C GLY A 46 -19.01 -20.32 6.51
N ASN A 47 -18.23 -20.51 5.44
CA ASN A 47 -17.60 -21.79 5.11
C ASN A 47 -16.36 -22.03 5.98
N LEU A 48 -16.60 -22.28 7.27
CA LEU A 48 -15.56 -22.42 8.29
C LEU A 48 -15.57 -23.82 8.91
N SER A 49 -14.39 -24.34 9.24
CA SER A 49 -14.24 -25.54 10.08
C SER A 49 -13.06 -25.40 11.04
N ARG A 50 -13.18 -25.96 12.24
CA ARG A 50 -12.11 -25.91 13.24
C ARG A 50 -10.82 -26.57 12.73
N GLU A 51 -10.96 -27.73 12.10
CA GLU A 51 -9.86 -28.53 11.57
C GLU A 51 -9.19 -27.80 10.38
N GLY A 52 -9.98 -27.19 9.51
CA GLY A 52 -9.47 -26.39 8.41
C GLY A 52 -8.70 -25.16 8.90
N LEU A 53 -9.19 -24.49 9.95
CA LEU A 53 -8.54 -23.29 10.52
C LEU A 53 -7.18 -23.64 11.13
N THR A 54 -7.10 -24.74 11.89
CA THR A 54 -5.82 -25.26 12.39
C THR A 54 -4.89 -25.66 11.23
N ALA A 55 -5.39 -26.39 10.23
CA ALA A 55 -4.58 -26.84 9.11
C ALA A 55 -4.02 -25.66 8.29
N ASP A 56 -4.77 -24.57 8.13
CA ASP A 56 -4.30 -23.33 7.50
C ASP A 56 -3.16 -22.70 8.28
N LEU A 57 -3.35 -22.43 9.58
CA LEU A 57 -2.34 -21.77 10.40
C LEU A 57 -1.05 -22.60 10.50
N GLU A 58 -1.16 -23.92 10.65
CA GLU A 58 0.01 -24.80 10.65
C GLU A 58 0.71 -24.84 9.30
N ALA A 59 -0.04 -24.83 8.19
CA ALA A 59 0.53 -24.76 6.86
C ALA A 59 1.25 -23.42 6.62
N MET A 60 0.67 -22.31 7.06
CA MET A 60 1.28 -20.98 7.04
C MET A 60 2.58 -20.94 7.87
N GLN A 61 2.56 -21.46 9.10
CA GLN A 61 3.74 -21.48 9.98
C GLN A 61 4.90 -22.28 9.36
N ARG A 62 4.61 -23.47 8.80
CA ARG A 62 5.59 -24.31 8.10
C ARG A 62 6.10 -23.65 6.83
N ALA A 63 5.22 -22.95 6.12
CA ALA A 63 5.56 -22.21 4.90
C ALA A 63 6.42 -20.96 5.16
N GLY A 64 6.59 -20.53 6.41
CA GLY A 64 7.35 -19.32 6.72
C GLY A 64 6.53 -18.02 6.67
N ILE A 65 5.20 -18.09 6.77
CA ILE A 65 4.34 -16.93 7.01
C ILE A 65 4.49 -16.47 8.46
N GLY A 66 4.50 -15.16 8.69
CA GLY A 66 4.64 -14.53 10.01
C GLY A 66 3.33 -14.04 10.62
N GLY A 67 2.31 -13.79 9.80
CA GLY A 67 1.03 -13.32 10.27
C GLY A 67 -0.02 -13.21 9.18
N VAL A 68 -1.25 -12.90 9.60
CA VAL A 68 -2.43 -12.84 8.73
C VAL A 68 -3.27 -11.58 9.00
N ILE A 69 -3.99 -11.11 7.99
CA ILE A 69 -5.09 -10.15 8.14
C ILE A 69 -6.40 -10.90 7.91
N ILE A 70 -7.27 -10.98 8.91
CA ILE A 70 -8.54 -11.71 8.83
C ILE A 70 -9.66 -10.79 8.36
N MET A 71 -10.35 -11.23 7.31
CA MET A 71 -11.59 -10.65 6.79
C MET A 71 -12.56 -11.79 6.46
N GLU A 72 -13.84 -11.61 6.76
CA GLU A 72 -14.88 -12.49 6.23
C GLU A 72 -15.71 -11.76 5.20
N VAL A 73 -15.84 -12.38 4.02
CA VAL A 73 -16.39 -11.76 2.83
C VAL A 73 -17.42 -12.65 2.13
N ASP A 74 -18.40 -12.03 1.48
CA ASP A 74 -19.34 -12.68 0.56
C ASP A 74 -19.00 -12.29 -0.89
N VAL A 75 -18.20 -13.12 -1.56
CA VAL A 75 -17.71 -12.87 -2.92
C VAL A 75 -17.87 -14.12 -3.78
N GLY A 76 -19.05 -14.24 -4.39
CA GLY A 76 -19.30 -15.19 -5.47
C GLY A 76 -19.27 -16.68 -5.08
N ILE A 77 -19.28 -17.00 -3.79
CA ILE A 77 -19.29 -18.37 -3.26
C ILE A 77 -20.57 -18.61 -2.46
N PRO A 78 -21.20 -19.79 -2.54
CA PRO A 78 -22.36 -20.12 -1.71
C PRO A 78 -22.08 -20.06 -0.20
N LYS A 79 -23.07 -19.54 0.54
CA LYS A 79 -23.05 -19.46 1.99
C LYS A 79 -22.81 -20.81 2.68
N GLY A 80 -21.91 -20.82 3.64
CA GLY A 80 -21.61 -21.94 4.52
C GLY A 80 -22.50 -22.01 5.78
N PRO A 81 -22.29 -23.05 6.61
CA PRO A 81 -23.17 -23.33 7.75
C PRO A 81 -22.96 -22.38 8.94
N VAL A 82 -21.78 -21.78 9.08
CA VAL A 82 -21.46 -20.94 10.25
C VAL A 82 -21.92 -19.51 10.01
N LYS A 83 -22.92 -19.06 10.74
CA LYS A 83 -23.41 -17.67 10.64
C LYS A 83 -22.39 -16.70 11.23
N PHE A 84 -21.98 -15.69 10.46
CA PHE A 84 -21.11 -14.60 10.93
C PHE A 84 -21.55 -14.04 12.30
N MET A 85 -20.58 -13.85 13.20
CA MET A 85 -20.77 -13.38 14.58
C MET A 85 -21.76 -14.20 15.45
N SER A 86 -22.13 -15.42 15.06
CA SER A 86 -22.81 -16.36 15.95
C SER A 86 -21.90 -16.82 17.09
N ALA A 87 -22.45 -17.52 18.09
CA ALA A 87 -21.64 -18.10 19.17
C ALA A 87 -20.59 -19.08 18.63
N GLU A 88 -20.96 -19.93 17.68
CA GLU A 88 -20.05 -20.84 16.98
C GLU A 88 -18.93 -20.07 16.27
N TRP A 89 -19.28 -19.00 15.54
CA TRP A 89 -18.29 -18.16 14.87
C TRP A 89 -17.28 -17.55 15.83
N ARG A 90 -17.75 -16.95 16.93
CA ARG A 90 -16.86 -16.33 17.93
C ARG A 90 -15.96 -17.35 18.62
N GLN A 91 -16.44 -18.58 18.81
CA GLN A 91 -15.64 -19.70 19.32
C GLN A 91 -14.56 -20.14 18.32
N LEU A 92 -14.87 -20.14 17.02
CA LEU A 92 -13.87 -20.41 15.97
C LEU A 92 -12.83 -19.29 15.88
N PHE A 93 -13.23 -18.02 16.00
CA PHE A 93 -12.30 -16.90 16.09
C PHE A 93 -11.38 -17.01 17.32
N THR A 94 -11.94 -17.38 18.47
CA THR A 94 -11.16 -17.63 19.69
C THR A 94 -10.19 -18.79 19.52
N HIS A 95 -10.61 -19.88 18.86
CA HIS A 95 -9.74 -21.00 18.49
C HIS A 95 -8.55 -20.53 17.63
N VAL A 96 -8.82 -19.71 16.61
CA VAL A 96 -7.82 -19.15 15.72
C VAL A 96 -6.80 -18.27 16.45
N VAL A 97 -7.26 -17.42 17.37
CA VAL A 97 -6.36 -16.60 18.19
C VAL A 97 -5.45 -17.48 19.05
N ASN A 98 -6.00 -18.51 19.70
CA ASN A 98 -5.22 -19.44 20.52
C ASN A 98 -4.21 -20.26 19.69
N GLU A 99 -4.61 -20.72 18.50
CA GLU A 99 -3.71 -21.45 17.59
C GLU A 99 -2.60 -20.55 17.06
N ALA A 100 -2.90 -19.29 16.74
CA ALA A 100 -1.89 -18.31 16.36
C ALA A 100 -0.92 -18.02 17.53
N GLU A 101 -1.39 -17.90 18.77
CA GLU A 101 -0.52 -17.80 19.95
C GLU A 101 0.38 -19.03 20.10
N ARG A 102 -0.16 -20.25 19.91
CA ARG A 102 0.59 -21.51 19.95
C ARG A 102 1.68 -21.57 18.89
N LEU A 103 1.39 -21.08 17.70
CA LEU A 103 2.29 -21.14 16.54
C LEU A 103 3.23 -19.92 16.43
N GLY A 104 3.02 -18.89 17.26
CA GLY A 104 3.76 -17.63 17.21
C GLY A 104 3.35 -16.71 16.06
N LEU A 105 2.20 -16.95 15.41
CA LEU A 105 1.69 -16.13 14.31
C LEU A 105 0.97 -14.88 14.83
N GLN A 106 1.06 -13.79 14.09
CA GLN A 106 0.33 -12.55 14.38
C GLN A 106 -0.97 -12.48 13.57
N ILE A 107 -2.03 -11.94 14.17
CA ILE A 107 -3.34 -11.71 13.55
C ILE A 107 -3.63 -10.22 13.63
N THR A 108 -3.97 -9.66 12.47
CA THR A 108 -4.66 -8.38 12.36
C THR A 108 -6.12 -8.62 12.02
N LEU A 109 -7.03 -7.94 12.72
CA LEU A 109 -8.48 -8.02 12.45
C LEU A 109 -8.94 -6.74 11.73
N ASN A 110 -9.71 -6.87 10.64
CA ASN A 110 -10.34 -5.72 10.00
C ASN A 110 -11.28 -4.97 10.96
N ALA A 111 -11.42 -3.66 10.80
CA ALA A 111 -12.19 -2.82 11.71
C ALA A 111 -13.69 -3.13 11.70
N GLY A 112 -14.22 -3.75 10.63
CA GLY A 112 -15.62 -4.14 10.52
C GLY A 112 -15.84 -5.41 9.70
N PRO A 113 -17.11 -5.83 9.54
CA PRO A 113 -17.50 -6.94 8.67
C PRO A 113 -17.20 -6.65 7.19
N GLY A 114 -16.82 -7.68 6.41
CA GLY A 114 -16.35 -7.48 5.05
C GLY A 114 -14.93 -6.90 5.02
N TRP A 115 -14.61 -6.18 3.94
CA TRP A 115 -13.35 -5.46 3.81
C TRP A 115 -13.51 -3.97 4.11
N THR A 116 -14.65 -3.35 3.78
CA THR A 116 -14.81 -1.90 3.98
C THR A 116 -15.47 -1.54 5.30
N GLY A 117 -14.77 -0.63 5.99
CA GLY A 117 -15.34 0.33 6.94
C GLY A 117 -15.38 -0.11 8.39
N SER A 118 -16.24 0.59 9.13
CA SER A 118 -16.47 0.38 10.57
C SER A 118 -17.97 0.47 10.82
N GLY A 119 -18.70 -0.48 10.24
CA GLY A 119 -20.17 -0.53 10.24
C GLY A 119 -20.71 -1.88 10.70
N GLY A 120 -22.03 -2.03 10.60
CA GLY A 120 -22.72 -3.31 10.85
C GLY A 120 -24.21 -3.11 11.12
N PRO A 121 -24.99 -4.20 11.27
CA PRO A 121 -26.44 -4.12 11.47
C PRO A 121 -26.84 -3.44 12.79
N TRP A 122 -25.90 -3.32 13.75
CA TRP A 122 -26.10 -2.62 15.02
C TRP A 122 -26.03 -1.09 14.89
N VAL A 123 -25.54 -0.55 13.77
CA VAL A 123 -25.43 0.89 13.56
C VAL A 123 -26.80 1.46 13.20
N LYS A 124 -27.37 2.26 14.11
CA LYS A 124 -28.66 2.94 13.88
C LYS A 124 -28.47 4.09 12.88
N PRO A 125 -29.52 4.49 12.13
CA PRO A 125 -29.43 5.60 11.18
C PRO A 125 -28.86 6.90 11.76
N GLY A 126 -29.24 7.26 13.00
CA GLY A 126 -28.72 8.44 13.68
C GLY A 126 -27.26 8.36 14.13
N GLN A 127 -26.68 7.16 14.13
CA GLN A 127 -25.27 6.87 14.39
C GLN A 127 -24.51 6.52 13.10
N SER A 128 -25.18 6.55 11.95
CA SER A 128 -24.55 6.30 10.65
C SER A 128 -23.99 7.58 10.05
N MET A 129 -23.12 7.47 9.04
CA MET A 129 -22.66 8.61 8.24
C MET A 129 -23.83 9.47 7.74
N GLN A 130 -23.66 10.79 7.73
CA GLN A 130 -24.76 11.72 7.40
C GLN A 130 -24.42 12.77 6.33
N HIS A 131 -25.44 13.12 5.56
CA HIS A 131 -25.40 14.27 4.65
C HIS A 131 -26.35 15.36 5.12
N LEU A 132 -25.92 16.62 4.97
CA LEU A 132 -26.81 17.77 4.98
C LEU A 132 -27.69 17.73 3.73
N VAL A 133 -29.00 17.87 3.86
CA VAL A 133 -29.95 17.88 2.74
C VAL A 133 -30.82 19.12 2.82
N ALA A 134 -31.31 19.58 1.67
CA ALA A 134 -32.09 20.81 1.59
C ALA A 134 -33.27 20.68 0.64
N SER A 135 -34.36 21.36 0.97
CA SER A 135 -35.51 21.63 0.12
C SER A 135 -35.76 23.13 0.15
N SER A 136 -36.38 23.67 -0.90
CA SER A 136 -36.66 25.11 -0.96
C SER A 136 -38.02 25.40 -1.55
N ILE A 137 -38.62 26.50 -1.09
CA ILE A 137 -39.80 27.13 -1.68
C ILE A 137 -39.55 28.62 -1.84
N ASP A 138 -40.31 29.27 -2.71
CA ASP A 138 -40.31 30.72 -2.85
C ASP A 138 -41.60 31.31 -2.24
N VAL A 139 -41.47 32.46 -1.58
CA VAL A 139 -42.53 33.17 -0.87
C VAL A 139 -42.47 34.65 -1.24
N SER A 140 -43.59 35.20 -1.75
CA SER A 140 -43.73 36.62 -2.01
C SER A 140 -44.38 37.33 -0.83
N GLY A 141 -43.64 38.24 -0.21
CA GLY A 141 -44.13 39.10 0.88
C GLY A 141 -44.47 40.52 0.41
N PRO A 142 -45.09 41.34 1.28
CA PRO A 142 -45.34 41.03 2.69
C PRO A 142 -46.53 40.07 2.85
N THR A 143 -46.37 39.00 3.64
CA THR A 143 -47.45 38.03 3.88
C THR A 143 -47.24 37.27 5.19
N ASN A 144 -48.33 36.83 5.82
CA ASN A 144 -48.27 35.86 6.92
C ASN A 144 -48.29 34.46 6.31
N PHE A 145 -47.10 33.92 6.06
CA PHE A 145 -46.94 32.61 5.45
C PHE A 145 -47.19 31.51 6.48
N SER A 146 -48.06 30.55 6.15
CA SER A 146 -48.30 29.36 6.96
C SER A 146 -48.49 28.14 6.07
N ALA A 147 -47.48 27.28 5.96
CA ALA A 147 -47.55 26.06 5.16
C ALA A 147 -46.57 24.98 5.62
N LEU A 148 -46.86 23.73 5.29
CA LEU A 148 -45.94 22.62 5.47
C LEU A 148 -44.75 22.77 4.52
N LEU A 149 -43.54 22.84 5.06
CA LEU A 149 -42.34 22.88 4.22
C LEU A 149 -42.01 21.46 3.70
N PRO A 150 -41.66 21.32 2.42
CA PRO A 150 -41.30 20.02 1.86
C PRO A 150 -40.10 19.43 2.62
N ARG A 151 -40.17 18.13 2.95
CA ARG A 151 -39.02 17.44 3.55
C ARG A 151 -37.97 17.16 2.45
N PRO A 152 -36.69 17.49 2.67
CA PRO A 152 -35.61 17.14 1.75
C PRO A 152 -35.48 15.63 1.52
N THR A 153 -35.20 15.23 0.29
CA THR A 153 -34.96 13.82 -0.07
C THR A 153 -33.51 13.43 0.17
N PRO A 154 -33.22 12.23 0.72
CA PRO A 154 -31.87 11.70 0.81
C PRO A 154 -31.21 11.53 -0.56
N ARG A 155 -29.88 11.67 -0.60
CA ARG A 155 -29.10 11.32 -1.79
C ARG A 155 -28.99 9.81 -1.93
N LYS A 156 -28.83 9.32 -3.16
CA LYS A 156 -28.62 7.90 -3.43
C LYS A 156 -27.16 7.53 -3.14
N PRO A 157 -26.88 6.49 -2.34
CA PRO A 157 -25.51 6.00 -2.16
C PRO A 157 -24.96 5.41 -3.45
N TYR A 158 -23.64 5.55 -3.67
CA TYR A 158 -22.96 5.10 -4.89
C TYR A 158 -23.18 3.61 -5.17
N PHE A 159 -22.92 2.75 -4.19
CA PHE A 159 -23.11 1.30 -4.28
C PHE A 159 -24.56 0.84 -3.99
N GLY A 160 -25.50 1.78 -3.89
CA GLY A 160 -26.87 1.48 -3.54
C GLY A 160 -27.07 0.96 -2.11
N THR A 161 -28.29 0.52 -1.82
CA THR A 161 -28.72 0.00 -0.51
C THR A 161 -29.08 -1.48 -0.57
N GLY A 162 -28.74 -2.18 -1.67
CA GLY A 162 -29.22 -3.52 -2.01
C GLY A 162 -28.85 -4.65 -1.06
N GLY A 163 -28.01 -4.39 -0.04
CA GLY A 163 -27.63 -5.35 0.99
C GLY A 163 -28.17 -5.06 2.39
N LEU A 164 -28.86 -3.93 2.61
CA LEU A 164 -29.37 -3.60 3.94
C LEU A 164 -30.59 -4.47 4.31
N PRO A 165 -30.68 -4.98 5.56
CA PRO A 165 -31.89 -5.63 6.05
C PRO A 165 -33.12 -4.73 5.86
N PRO A 166 -34.31 -5.27 5.50
CA PRO A 166 -35.51 -4.47 5.20
C PRO A 166 -35.90 -3.49 6.31
N GLU A 167 -35.78 -3.91 7.58
CA GLU A 167 -36.04 -3.08 8.74
C GLU A 167 -35.04 -1.93 8.88
N LEU A 168 -33.76 -2.17 8.57
CA LEU A 168 -32.72 -1.16 8.63
C LEU A 168 -32.84 -0.17 7.46
N LEU A 169 -33.21 -0.66 6.27
CA LEU A 169 -33.53 0.17 5.11
C LEU A 169 -34.73 1.07 5.40
N LYS A 170 -35.79 0.54 6.02
CA LYS A 170 -36.94 1.35 6.45
C LYS A 170 -36.52 2.42 7.45
N ALA A 171 -35.79 2.05 8.51
CA ALA A 171 -35.31 2.98 9.51
C ALA A 171 -34.39 4.06 8.92
N GLN A 172 -33.54 3.69 7.96
CA GLN A 172 -32.66 4.59 7.23
C GLN A 172 -33.44 5.63 6.41
N ASN A 173 -34.49 5.20 5.69
CA ASN A 173 -35.36 6.10 4.92
C ASN A 173 -36.21 7.02 5.82
N GLU A 174 -36.62 6.54 7.00
CA GLU A 174 -37.41 7.31 7.95
C GLU A 174 -36.58 8.35 8.72
N PHE A 175 -35.27 8.13 8.88
CA PHE A 175 -34.39 9.03 9.63
C PHE A 175 -34.22 10.39 8.96
N TYR A 176 -34.59 11.44 9.69
CA TYR A 176 -34.35 12.83 9.34
C TYR A 176 -34.37 13.69 10.58
N ARG A 177 -33.53 14.72 10.61
CA ARG A 177 -33.54 15.76 11.64
C ARG A 177 -33.38 17.12 10.98
N ASP A 178 -34.23 18.07 11.34
CA ASP A 178 -34.05 19.47 10.95
C ASP A 178 -32.72 20.00 11.49
N VAL A 179 -32.08 20.87 10.70
CA VAL A 179 -30.82 21.55 11.03
C VAL A 179 -31.04 23.06 11.12
N ALA A 180 -31.67 23.64 10.10
CA ALA A 180 -32.01 25.06 10.07
C ALA A 180 -33.07 25.37 9.01
N VAL A 181 -33.88 26.40 9.23
CA VAL A 181 -34.71 27.03 8.20
C VAL A 181 -34.19 28.44 7.97
N LEU A 182 -33.72 28.71 6.75
CA LEU A 182 -33.15 30.00 6.37
C LEU A 182 -34.02 30.65 5.30
N ALA A 183 -34.26 31.95 5.41
CA ALA A 183 -34.90 32.75 4.38
C ALA A 183 -33.97 33.85 3.90
N PHE A 184 -33.90 34.07 2.59
CA PHE A 184 -33.11 35.15 2.00
C PHE A 184 -33.80 35.71 0.76
N PRO A 185 -33.53 36.97 0.37
CA PRO A 185 -34.05 37.52 -0.87
C PRO A 185 -33.71 36.61 -2.05
N THR A 186 -34.72 36.24 -2.84
CA THR A 186 -34.55 35.33 -3.99
C THR A 186 -33.57 35.94 -5.00
N PRO A 187 -32.43 35.28 -5.26
CA PRO A 187 -31.48 35.76 -6.27
C PRO A 187 -32.10 35.77 -7.66
N VAL A 188 -31.68 36.72 -8.49
CA VAL A 188 -32.05 36.75 -9.91
C VAL A 188 -31.32 35.61 -10.62
N GLY A 189 -32.05 34.79 -11.39
CA GLY A 189 -31.46 33.70 -12.18
C GLY A 189 -31.04 32.47 -11.37
N ASN A 190 -30.17 31.64 -11.94
CA ASN A 190 -29.79 30.33 -11.40
C ASN A 190 -28.27 30.11 -11.35
N GLU A 191 -27.50 31.15 -10.99
CA GLU A 191 -26.05 31.03 -10.82
C GLU A 191 -25.71 29.97 -9.77
N ARG A 192 -24.79 29.06 -10.10
CA ARG A 192 -24.41 27.94 -9.23
C ARG A 192 -22.91 27.68 -9.24
N ILE A 193 -22.43 27.19 -8.10
CA ILE A 193 -21.08 26.69 -7.94
C ILE A 193 -20.94 25.41 -8.78
N ALA A 194 -19.98 25.44 -9.70
CA ALA A 194 -19.62 24.28 -10.49
C ALA A 194 -18.98 23.23 -9.58
N ASP A 195 -19.29 21.95 -9.84
CA ASP A 195 -18.73 20.82 -9.10
C ASP A 195 -19.04 20.84 -7.59
N THR A 196 -20.20 21.40 -7.21
CA THR A 196 -20.59 21.54 -5.80
C THR A 196 -20.63 20.20 -5.09
N ASP A 197 -21.04 19.12 -5.76
CA ASP A 197 -21.22 17.82 -5.10
C ASP A 197 -19.91 17.24 -4.56
N HIS A 198 -18.81 17.35 -5.31
CA HIS A 198 -17.47 16.99 -4.83
C HIS A 198 -16.98 18.00 -3.78
N LYS A 199 -17.14 19.30 -4.04
CA LYS A 199 -16.65 20.37 -3.13
C LYS A 199 -17.34 20.38 -1.77
N ALA A 200 -18.60 19.93 -1.71
CA ALA A 200 -19.40 19.83 -0.50
C ALA A 200 -19.44 18.40 0.08
N LEU A 201 -18.60 17.48 -0.42
CA LEU A 201 -18.46 16.10 0.08
C LEU A 201 -19.76 15.27 0.05
N TYR A 202 -20.60 15.50 -0.96
CA TYR A 202 -21.69 14.58 -1.27
C TYR A 202 -21.23 13.37 -2.08
N VAL A 203 -20.21 13.58 -2.91
CA VAL A 203 -19.64 12.57 -3.80
C VAL A 203 -18.13 12.54 -3.63
N ARG A 204 -17.59 11.32 -3.57
CA ARG A 204 -16.19 11.02 -3.82
C ARG A 204 -16.18 9.78 -4.71
N ASP A 205 -15.65 9.91 -5.92
CA ASP A 205 -15.67 8.81 -6.89
C ASP A 205 -14.77 7.65 -6.43
N PRO A 206 -15.14 6.38 -6.72
CA PRO A 206 -14.32 5.22 -6.38
C PRO A 206 -13.11 5.08 -7.28
N TYR A 207 -12.16 4.27 -6.81
CA TYR A 207 -10.97 3.87 -7.55
C TYR A 207 -10.12 5.09 -7.92
N SER A 208 -9.31 5.53 -6.96
CA SER A 208 -8.44 6.69 -7.09
C SER A 208 -7.44 6.59 -8.24
N SER A 209 -7.25 5.43 -8.87
CA SER A 209 -6.46 5.22 -10.09
C SER A 209 -7.22 5.45 -11.41
N MET A 210 -8.55 5.37 -11.42
CA MET A 210 -9.35 5.38 -12.64
C MET A 210 -9.31 6.73 -13.37
N PRO A 211 -9.35 6.74 -14.72
CA PRO A 211 -9.51 7.96 -15.50
C PRO A 211 -10.75 8.77 -15.06
N GLY A 212 -10.61 10.10 -14.98
CA GLY A 212 -11.69 11.01 -14.57
C GLY A 212 -11.84 11.18 -13.04
N VAL A 213 -11.22 10.32 -12.23
CA VAL A 213 -11.25 10.47 -10.76
C VAL A 213 -10.25 11.54 -10.33
N LYS A 214 -10.75 12.61 -9.70
CA LYS A 214 -9.94 13.75 -9.29
C LYS A 214 -9.07 13.39 -8.08
N PRO A 215 -7.72 13.48 -8.17
CA PRO A 215 -6.84 13.19 -7.03
C PRO A 215 -6.94 14.26 -5.93
N PHE A 216 -7.36 15.47 -6.26
CA PHE A 216 -7.63 16.54 -5.30
C PHE A 216 -8.61 17.55 -5.88
N ILE A 217 -9.16 18.41 -5.03
CA ILE A 217 -10.03 19.52 -5.46
C ILE A 217 -9.20 20.80 -5.52
N PRO A 218 -8.99 21.40 -6.72
CA PRO A 218 -8.18 22.60 -6.86
C PRO A 218 -8.83 23.80 -6.15
N SER A 219 -7.98 24.67 -5.61
CA SER A 219 -8.39 25.98 -5.09
C SER A 219 -7.76 27.08 -5.95
N SER A 220 -8.60 27.96 -6.49
CA SER A 220 -8.16 29.04 -7.37
C SER A 220 -7.82 30.30 -6.57
N ALA A 221 -6.89 31.11 -7.05
CA ALA A 221 -6.72 32.48 -6.56
C ALA A 221 -7.61 33.50 -7.32
N ASN A 222 -8.19 33.08 -8.45
CA ASN A 222 -8.98 33.91 -9.34
C ASN A 222 -10.39 33.34 -9.50
N TYR A 223 -11.40 34.13 -9.19
CA TYR A 223 -12.80 33.76 -9.33
C TYR A 223 -13.51 34.80 -10.20
N PRO A 224 -14.28 34.38 -11.22
CA PRO A 224 -15.05 35.32 -12.01
C PRO A 224 -16.12 35.99 -11.15
N MET A 225 -16.38 37.27 -11.43
CA MET A 225 -17.47 37.99 -10.78
C MET A 225 -18.81 37.41 -11.26
N PRO A 226 -19.68 36.96 -10.34
CA PRO A 226 -21.02 36.51 -10.73
C PRO A 226 -21.86 37.70 -11.24
N PRO A 227 -22.86 37.48 -12.10
CA PRO A 227 -23.71 38.56 -12.58
C PRO A 227 -24.44 39.27 -11.44
N ALA A 228 -24.72 40.57 -11.60
CA ALA A 228 -25.38 41.36 -10.57
C ALA A 228 -26.75 40.77 -10.16
N GLY A 229 -27.03 40.73 -8.85
CA GLY A 229 -28.28 40.20 -8.30
C GLY A 229 -28.37 38.68 -8.24
N THR A 230 -27.37 37.93 -8.71
CA THR A 230 -27.36 36.46 -8.68
C THR A 230 -26.78 35.87 -7.38
N THR A 231 -26.21 36.70 -6.50
CA THR A 231 -25.61 36.28 -5.22
C THR A 231 -26.53 36.59 -4.03
N ILE A 232 -26.33 35.84 -2.94
CA ILE A 232 -27.03 36.03 -1.67
C ILE A 232 -26.12 36.82 -0.72
N GLY A 233 -26.54 37.99 -0.24
CA GLY A 233 -25.83 38.69 0.82
C GLY A 233 -25.95 37.92 2.13
N SER A 234 -24.83 37.55 2.77
CA SER A 234 -24.85 36.79 4.02
C SER A 234 -25.56 37.55 5.16
N GLY A 235 -25.47 38.89 5.15
CA GLY A 235 -26.17 39.77 6.09
C GLY A 235 -27.69 39.85 5.90
N THR A 236 -28.22 39.41 4.75
CA THR A 236 -29.66 39.41 4.46
C THR A 236 -30.33 38.05 4.73
N ILE A 237 -29.54 37.04 5.10
CA ILE A 237 -30.05 35.71 5.46
C ILE A 237 -30.65 35.75 6.86
N LEU A 238 -31.94 35.47 6.93
CA LEU A 238 -32.70 35.34 8.16
C LEU A 238 -32.70 33.88 8.61
N ASN A 239 -32.32 33.64 9.87
CA ASN A 239 -32.58 32.36 10.51
C ASN A 239 -34.01 32.38 11.06
N ILE A 240 -34.89 31.61 10.45
CA ILE A 240 -36.30 31.50 10.81
C ILE A 240 -36.64 30.10 11.34
N SER A 241 -35.63 29.38 11.85
CA SER A 241 -35.81 28.02 12.38
C SER A 241 -36.85 27.95 13.50
N ASP A 242 -36.90 28.97 14.37
CA ASP A 242 -37.84 29.03 15.50
C ASP A 242 -39.31 29.20 15.07
N HIS A 243 -39.55 29.47 13.77
CA HIS A 243 -40.89 29.55 13.18
C HIS A 243 -41.39 28.22 12.60
N LEU A 244 -40.55 27.18 12.59
CA LEU A 244 -40.91 25.83 12.15
C LEU A 244 -41.36 25.00 13.35
N ASP A 245 -42.56 24.45 13.29
CA ASP A 245 -43.04 23.52 14.32
C ASP A 245 -42.54 22.08 14.10
N ALA A 246 -42.84 21.19 15.06
CA ALA A 246 -42.42 19.80 15.04
C ALA A 246 -43.03 18.98 13.89
N ASP A 247 -44.17 19.41 13.35
CA ASP A 247 -44.81 18.79 12.18
C ASP A 247 -44.20 19.30 10.87
N GLY A 248 -43.30 20.28 10.94
CA GLY A 248 -42.62 20.87 9.79
C GLY A 248 -43.41 21.99 9.11
N LYS A 249 -44.44 22.53 9.78
CA LYS A 249 -45.20 23.68 9.30
C LYS A 249 -44.48 24.96 9.72
N LEU A 250 -44.18 25.80 8.73
CA LEU A 250 -43.57 27.11 8.95
C LEU A 250 -44.67 28.15 9.11
N THR A 251 -44.63 28.92 10.21
CA THR A 251 -45.49 30.09 10.40
C THR A 251 -44.64 31.35 10.58
N TRP A 252 -44.54 32.16 9.53
CA TRP A 252 -43.60 33.28 9.46
C TRP A 252 -44.21 34.49 8.75
N THR A 253 -44.03 35.69 9.32
CA THR A 253 -44.39 36.96 8.67
C THR A 253 -43.26 37.37 7.73
N ALA A 254 -43.40 37.01 6.46
CA ALA A 254 -42.42 37.35 5.42
C ALA A 254 -42.45 38.87 5.16
N PRO A 255 -41.31 39.58 5.24
CA PRO A 255 -41.22 40.99 4.88
C PRO A 255 -41.49 41.23 3.39
N ALA A 256 -41.67 42.48 3.00
CA ALA A 256 -41.84 42.85 1.59
C ALA A 256 -40.67 42.34 0.71
N GLY A 257 -41.00 41.75 -0.44
CA GLY A 257 -40.04 41.19 -1.40
C GLY A 257 -40.24 39.70 -1.70
N ASN A 258 -39.44 39.16 -2.61
CA ASN A 258 -39.42 37.73 -2.91
C ASN A 258 -38.35 37.04 -2.06
N TRP A 259 -38.74 35.97 -1.37
CA TRP A 259 -37.89 35.23 -0.46
C TRP A 259 -37.79 33.77 -0.90
N THR A 260 -36.57 33.25 -0.95
CA THR A 260 -36.35 31.80 -1.01
C THR A 260 -36.18 31.30 0.41
N VAL A 261 -37.06 30.40 0.83
CA VAL A 261 -37.00 29.70 2.12
C VAL A 261 -36.40 28.33 1.89
N VAL A 262 -35.30 28.02 2.58
CA VAL A 262 -34.60 26.74 2.48
C VAL A 262 -34.66 26.02 3.82
N ARG A 263 -35.23 24.81 3.81
CA ARG A 263 -35.26 23.90 4.96
C ARG A 263 -34.09 22.93 4.85
N PHE A 264 -33.09 23.11 5.70
CA PHE A 264 -31.97 22.20 5.86
C PHE A 264 -32.29 21.14 6.90
N GLY A 265 -31.96 19.89 6.60
CA GLY A 265 -31.94 18.79 7.55
C GLY A 265 -30.75 17.88 7.33
N ARG A 266 -30.68 16.80 8.09
CA ARG A 266 -29.67 15.74 7.92
C ARG A 266 -30.33 14.37 7.82
N THR A 267 -29.72 13.52 7.01
CA THR A 267 -30.13 12.13 6.75
C THR A 267 -28.91 11.22 6.72
N SER A 268 -29.11 9.91 6.86
CA SER A 268 -28.07 8.91 6.61
C SER A 268 -27.63 8.93 5.14
N THR A 269 -26.35 8.72 4.86
CA THR A 269 -25.82 8.54 3.49
C THR A 269 -26.28 7.22 2.86
N GLY A 270 -26.66 6.24 3.68
CA GLY A 270 -26.95 4.87 3.23
C GLY A 270 -25.72 4.02 2.91
N ALA A 271 -24.50 4.53 3.17
CA ALA A 271 -23.28 3.73 3.08
C ALA A 271 -23.34 2.53 4.04
N ASN A 272 -22.85 1.38 3.58
CA ASN A 272 -22.96 0.11 4.26
C ASN A 272 -21.67 -0.70 4.20
N THR A 273 -21.53 -1.63 5.14
CA THR A 273 -20.47 -2.65 5.17
C THR A 273 -20.57 -3.54 3.94
N ARG A 274 -19.44 -3.81 3.29
CA ARG A 274 -19.39 -4.70 2.13
C ARG A 274 -18.00 -5.32 1.92
N PRO A 275 -17.94 -6.38 1.13
CA PRO A 275 -18.99 -7.37 0.92
C PRO A 275 -19.04 -8.24 2.17
N ALA A 276 -19.83 -7.83 3.15
CA ALA A 276 -19.96 -8.58 4.39
C ALA A 276 -20.93 -9.76 4.17
N PRO A 277 -20.73 -10.89 4.87
CA PRO A 277 -21.77 -11.90 5.03
C PRO A 277 -23.10 -11.26 5.40
N ALA A 278 -24.22 -11.84 4.96
CA ALA A 278 -25.54 -11.27 5.22
C ALA A 278 -25.81 -10.82 6.68
N PRO A 279 -25.39 -11.54 7.74
CA PRO A 279 -25.55 -11.10 9.12
C PRO A 279 -24.67 -9.91 9.54
N GLY A 280 -23.60 -9.62 8.78
CA GLY A 280 -22.71 -8.48 8.98
C GLY A 280 -23.13 -7.24 8.19
N LEU A 281 -24.07 -7.36 7.25
CA LEU A 281 -24.55 -6.23 6.45
C LEU A 281 -25.31 -5.20 7.29
N GLY A 282 -24.79 -3.97 7.33
CA GLY A 282 -25.49 -2.84 7.92
C GLY A 282 -24.83 -1.50 7.63
N LEU A 283 -25.26 -0.45 8.32
CA LEU A 283 -24.81 0.92 8.03
C LEU A 283 -23.38 1.17 8.53
N GLU A 284 -22.68 2.03 7.82
CA GLU A 284 -21.40 2.58 8.25
C GLU A 284 -21.57 3.56 9.42
N SER A 285 -20.73 3.44 10.46
CA SER A 285 -20.74 4.40 11.57
C SER A 285 -20.43 5.83 11.09
N ASP A 286 -21.00 6.82 11.76
CA ASP A 286 -20.65 8.23 11.60
C ASP A 286 -19.17 8.42 11.91
N LYS A 287 -18.39 8.89 10.92
CA LYS A 287 -16.93 9.05 11.06
C LYS A 287 -16.56 10.36 11.75
N PHE A 288 -17.52 11.26 11.93
CA PHE A 288 -17.35 12.52 12.64
C PHE A 288 -17.74 12.41 14.13
N ASP A 289 -18.31 11.29 14.58
CA ASP A 289 -18.82 11.11 15.95
C ASP A 289 -18.12 9.94 16.66
N LYS A 290 -17.34 10.25 17.71
CA LYS A 290 -16.64 9.23 18.51
C LYS A 290 -17.59 8.22 19.14
N SER A 291 -18.77 8.66 19.58
CA SER A 291 -19.75 7.78 20.24
C SER A 291 -20.34 6.74 19.28
N ALA A 292 -20.43 7.08 17.99
CA ALA A 292 -20.83 6.13 16.95
C ALA A 292 -19.75 5.06 16.74
N LEU A 293 -18.47 5.46 16.71
CA LEU A 293 -17.35 4.52 16.63
C LEU A 293 -17.25 3.66 17.90
N ASP A 294 -17.41 4.23 19.09
CA ASP A 294 -17.41 3.48 20.37
C ASP A 294 -18.47 2.38 20.36
N ALA A 295 -19.69 2.72 19.94
CA ALA A 295 -20.79 1.77 19.85
C ALA A 295 -20.49 0.65 18.84
N HIS A 296 -19.90 0.98 17.68
CA HIS A 296 -19.47 -0.04 16.71
C HIS A 296 -18.35 -0.93 17.27
N PHE A 297 -17.32 -0.32 17.86
CA PHE A 297 -16.18 -1.03 18.44
C PHE A 297 -16.63 -2.03 19.51
N ASP A 298 -17.49 -1.60 20.45
CA ASP A 298 -17.98 -2.46 21.52
C ASP A 298 -18.77 -3.68 21.01
N GLN A 299 -19.61 -3.48 19.98
CA GLN A 299 -20.41 -4.54 19.39
C GLN A 299 -19.57 -5.54 18.59
N PHE A 300 -18.55 -5.07 17.89
CA PHE A 300 -17.70 -5.93 17.05
C PHE A 300 -16.42 -6.36 17.77
N VAL A 301 -15.37 -5.53 17.75
CA VAL A 301 -14.06 -5.85 18.32
C VAL A 301 -14.16 -6.16 19.82
N GLY A 302 -14.91 -5.35 20.57
CA GLY A 302 -15.12 -5.51 22.01
C GLY A 302 -15.78 -6.84 22.37
N SER A 303 -16.74 -7.32 21.58
CA SER A 303 -17.39 -8.61 21.82
C SER A 303 -16.44 -9.79 21.58
N LEU A 304 -15.58 -9.70 20.57
CA LEU A 304 -14.54 -10.71 20.31
C LEU A 304 -13.49 -10.74 21.40
N LEU A 305 -13.03 -9.57 21.86
CA LEU A 305 -12.07 -9.47 22.97
C LEU A 305 -12.63 -10.07 24.27
N ARG A 306 -13.93 -9.87 24.54
CA ARG A 306 -14.61 -10.50 25.69
C ARG A 306 -14.69 -12.03 25.56
N GLU A 307 -14.95 -12.56 24.36
CA GLU A 307 -14.98 -14.01 24.10
C GLU A 307 -13.60 -14.66 24.22
N ILE A 308 -12.55 -14.01 23.69
CA ILE A 308 -11.17 -14.50 23.76
C ILE A 308 -10.68 -14.55 25.22
N GLY A 309 -11.06 -13.54 26.01
CA GLY A 309 -10.56 -13.38 27.37
C GLY A 309 -9.08 -12.98 27.43
N PRO A 310 -8.40 -13.22 28.56
CA PRO A 310 -7.01 -12.82 28.73
C PRO A 310 -6.05 -13.53 27.76
N ARG A 311 -5.29 -12.75 26.98
CA ARG A 311 -4.26 -13.26 26.06
C ARG A 311 -3.03 -13.79 26.79
N LYS A 312 -2.46 -14.90 26.31
CA LYS A 312 -1.27 -15.54 26.91
C LYS A 312 0.03 -15.04 26.30
N ASN A 313 0.00 -14.65 25.02
CA ASN A 313 1.14 -14.11 24.30
C ASN A 313 0.75 -12.79 23.64
N LYS A 314 1.36 -11.68 24.04
CA LYS A 314 1.03 -10.35 23.48
C LYS A 314 1.70 -10.09 22.13
N ASP A 315 2.71 -10.89 21.77
CA ASP A 315 3.48 -10.77 20.53
C ASP A 315 2.95 -11.70 19.42
N ALA A 316 1.94 -12.52 19.71
CA ALA A 316 1.26 -13.44 18.80
C ALA A 316 -0.26 -13.43 19.05
N GLY A 317 -1.04 -14.15 18.25
CA GLY A 317 -2.50 -14.06 18.29
C GLY A 317 -2.99 -12.72 17.74
N LEU A 318 -4.10 -12.19 18.25
CA LEU A 318 -4.63 -10.89 17.82
C LEU A 318 -3.72 -9.75 18.30
N THR A 319 -2.99 -9.08 17.41
CA THR A 319 -2.00 -8.03 17.74
C THR A 319 -2.32 -6.65 17.16
N SER A 320 -3.18 -6.56 16.15
CA SER A 320 -3.51 -5.30 15.50
C SER A 320 -4.95 -5.26 14.98
N LEU A 321 -5.44 -4.05 14.78
CA LEU A 321 -6.60 -3.75 13.93
C LEU A 321 -6.14 -3.26 12.56
N HIS A 322 -7.03 -3.27 11.58
CA HIS A 322 -6.80 -2.79 10.24
C HIS A 322 -7.97 -1.96 9.74
N ILE A 323 -7.67 -0.84 9.09
CA ILE A 323 -8.60 -0.14 8.21
C ILE A 323 -8.11 -0.42 6.79
N ASP A 324 -8.91 -1.17 6.04
CA ASP A 324 -8.67 -1.40 4.62
C ASP A 324 -8.96 -0.15 3.78
N SER A 325 -8.75 -0.23 2.45
CA SER A 325 -9.03 0.85 1.52
C SER A 325 -10.45 1.43 1.67
N TRP A 326 -10.56 2.75 1.53
CA TRP A 326 -11.76 3.48 1.92
C TRP A 326 -12.80 3.43 0.80
N GLU A 327 -13.81 2.57 0.90
CA GLU A 327 -14.84 2.45 -0.13
C GLU A 327 -16.21 3.01 0.30
N MET A 328 -16.35 3.61 1.47
CA MET A 328 -17.64 4.01 2.02
C MET A 328 -18.15 5.40 1.56
N GLY A 329 -17.41 6.09 0.69
CA GLY A 329 -17.77 7.42 0.18
C GLY A 329 -17.48 8.55 1.16
N ALA A 330 -18.15 9.69 0.94
CA ALA A 330 -17.93 10.90 1.71
C ALA A 330 -19.10 11.18 2.68
N GLN A 331 -18.76 11.87 3.77
CA GLN A 331 -19.68 12.41 4.75
C GLN A 331 -19.46 13.94 4.81
N ASN A 332 -20.52 14.73 5.02
CA ASN A 332 -20.39 16.18 5.12
C ASN A 332 -21.12 16.80 6.31
N TRP A 333 -21.80 15.99 7.12
CA TRP A 333 -22.52 16.47 8.29
C TRP A 333 -22.54 15.45 9.43
N THR A 334 -22.70 15.95 10.64
CA THR A 334 -23.07 15.20 11.85
C THR A 334 -23.83 16.15 12.79
N GLY A 335 -24.37 15.66 13.90
CA GLY A 335 -25.14 16.47 14.85
C GLY A 335 -24.35 17.65 15.40
N ALA A 336 -23.06 17.44 15.66
CA ALA A 336 -22.15 18.44 16.21
C ALA A 336 -21.37 19.25 15.14
N PHE A 337 -21.63 19.03 13.84
CA PHE A 337 -20.75 19.58 12.78
C PHE A 337 -20.65 21.11 12.83
N ARG A 338 -21.77 21.82 13.02
CA ARG A 338 -21.77 23.29 13.10
C ARG A 338 -20.93 23.81 14.28
N ASP A 339 -21.04 23.14 15.43
CA ASP A 339 -20.30 23.53 16.64
C ASP A 339 -18.80 23.25 16.47
N GLU A 340 -18.46 22.09 15.92
CA GLU A 340 -17.08 21.73 15.58
C GLU A 340 -16.48 22.67 14.53
N PHE A 341 -17.25 23.00 13.48
CA PHE A 341 -16.85 23.97 12.46
C PHE A 341 -16.55 25.33 13.09
N LYS A 342 -17.48 25.83 13.92
CA LYS A 342 -17.31 27.13 14.61
C LYS A 342 -16.10 27.13 15.53
N ARG A 343 -15.89 26.04 16.28
CA ARG A 343 -14.72 25.87 17.17
C ARG A 343 -13.40 25.87 16.39
N ARG A 344 -13.36 25.20 15.23
CA ARG A 344 -12.14 24.97 14.44
C ARG A 344 -11.81 26.10 13.46
N ARG A 345 -12.82 26.77 12.90
CA ARG A 345 -12.67 27.82 11.88
C ARG A 345 -12.87 29.23 12.45
N GLY A 346 -13.49 29.37 13.62
CA GLY A 346 -13.67 30.66 14.29
C GLY A 346 -14.83 31.51 13.75
N TYR A 347 -15.67 30.96 12.87
CA TYR A 347 -16.89 31.61 12.38
C TYR A 347 -18.03 30.61 12.21
N ASP A 348 -19.26 31.10 12.15
CA ASP A 348 -20.46 30.27 12.09
C ASP A 348 -20.85 29.91 10.65
N ALA A 349 -20.97 28.60 10.36
CA ALA A 349 -21.38 28.09 9.04
C ALA A 349 -22.84 28.41 8.68
N LEU A 350 -23.70 28.79 9.65
CA LEU A 350 -25.15 28.90 9.44
C LEU A 350 -25.53 29.78 8.24
N ARG A 351 -24.91 30.96 8.11
CA ARG A 351 -25.19 31.89 7.00
C ARG A 351 -24.59 31.46 5.66
N TYR A 352 -23.76 30.42 5.67
CA TYR A 352 -23.14 29.89 4.45
C TYR A 352 -23.75 28.54 4.04
N LEU A 353 -24.71 27.99 4.77
CA LEU A 353 -25.39 26.73 4.37
C LEU A 353 -26.00 26.74 2.96
N PRO A 354 -26.52 27.86 2.40
CA PRO A 354 -26.94 27.89 0.99
C PRO A 354 -25.85 27.47 0.00
N VAL A 355 -24.57 27.68 0.34
CA VAL A 355 -23.41 27.25 -0.45
C VAL A 355 -23.37 25.72 -0.60
N MET A 356 -23.80 24.96 0.40
CA MET A 356 -23.91 23.50 0.33
C MET A 356 -24.93 23.01 -0.70
N THR A 357 -25.77 23.90 -1.24
CA THR A 357 -26.73 23.62 -2.33
C THR A 357 -26.26 24.18 -3.68
N GLY A 358 -25.03 24.68 -3.73
CA GLY A 358 -24.41 25.29 -4.90
C GLY A 358 -24.78 26.76 -5.10
N ARG A 359 -25.55 27.38 -4.20
CA ARG A 359 -25.86 28.81 -4.31
C ARG A 359 -24.65 29.66 -3.91
N VAL A 360 -24.51 30.83 -4.52
CA VAL A 360 -23.38 31.74 -4.23
C VAL A 360 -23.77 32.71 -3.12
N VAL A 361 -23.05 32.68 -2.00
CA VAL A 361 -23.18 33.63 -0.88
C VAL A 361 -22.01 34.61 -0.94
N GLU A 362 -22.31 35.91 -0.86
CA GLU A 362 -21.43 37.07 -1.07
C GLU A 362 -20.81 37.11 -2.47
N SER A 363 -19.88 36.21 -2.74
CA SER A 363 -19.16 36.08 -4.00
C SER A 363 -18.75 34.63 -4.24
N ARG A 364 -18.33 34.33 -5.48
CA ARG A 364 -17.80 33.00 -5.83
C ARG A 364 -16.58 32.65 -4.97
N GLU A 365 -15.69 33.62 -4.74
CA GLU A 365 -14.49 33.44 -3.92
C GLU A 365 -14.86 33.09 -2.46
N VAL A 366 -15.77 33.84 -1.84
CA VAL A 366 -16.20 33.59 -0.45
C VAL A 366 -16.84 32.20 -0.31
N SER A 367 -17.69 31.82 -1.26
CA SER A 367 -18.38 30.53 -1.24
C SER A 367 -17.43 29.34 -1.44
N GLU A 368 -16.47 29.44 -2.36
CA GLU A 368 -15.49 28.38 -2.62
C GLU A 368 -14.52 28.20 -1.43
N ARG A 369 -14.14 29.29 -0.76
CA ARG A 369 -13.36 29.26 0.49
C ARG A 369 -14.12 28.61 1.64
N PHE A 370 -15.43 28.90 1.78
CA PHE A 370 -16.27 28.21 2.76
C PHE A 370 -16.31 26.70 2.51
N LEU A 371 -16.49 26.27 1.25
CA LEU A 371 -16.46 24.84 0.91
C LEU A 371 -15.10 24.21 1.22
N TRP A 372 -14.00 24.93 1.02
CA TRP A 372 -12.67 24.47 1.43
C TRP A 372 -12.59 24.25 2.95
N ASP A 373 -13.09 25.19 3.76
CA ASP A 373 -13.13 25.07 5.23
C ASP A 373 -14.05 23.93 5.71
N VAL A 374 -15.14 23.64 5.00
CA VAL A 374 -16.00 22.47 5.24
C VAL A 374 -15.21 21.18 5.07
N ARG A 375 -14.45 21.07 3.97
CA ARG A 375 -13.61 19.89 3.71
C ARG A 375 -12.49 19.72 4.73
N GLN A 376 -11.85 20.82 5.15
CA GLN A 376 -10.85 20.76 6.21
C GLN A 376 -11.46 20.29 7.54
N THR A 377 -12.64 20.80 7.90
CA THR A 377 -13.35 20.37 9.11
C THR A 377 -13.70 18.88 9.05
N ALA A 378 -14.21 18.40 7.91
CA ALA A 378 -14.50 16.99 7.69
C ALA A 378 -13.24 16.11 7.83
N GLN A 379 -12.12 16.49 7.22
CA GLN A 379 -10.85 15.78 7.35
C GLN A 379 -10.40 15.66 8.81
N GLU A 380 -10.37 16.78 9.53
CA GLU A 380 -9.95 16.80 10.93
C GLU A 380 -10.84 15.89 11.80
N LEU A 381 -12.16 15.89 11.55
CA LEU A 381 -13.09 15.03 12.27
C LEU A 381 -12.88 13.54 11.95
N VAL A 382 -12.65 13.15 10.69
CA VAL A 382 -12.33 11.75 10.34
C VAL A 382 -11.03 11.30 11.02
N ILE A 383 -9.99 12.13 10.96
CA ILE A 383 -8.69 11.79 11.54
C ILE A 383 -8.81 11.64 13.06
N GLU A 384 -9.42 12.61 13.74
CA GLU A 384 -9.50 12.64 15.21
C GLU A 384 -10.55 11.67 15.79
N ASN A 385 -11.75 11.64 15.20
CA ASN A 385 -12.89 10.91 15.78
C ASN A 385 -13.03 9.49 15.26
N HIS A 386 -12.38 9.15 14.14
CA HIS A 386 -12.39 7.79 13.60
C HIS A 386 -11.01 7.13 13.69
N ALA A 387 -10.03 7.55 12.89
CA ALA A 387 -8.77 6.82 12.77
C ALA A 387 -7.93 6.86 14.06
N GLN A 388 -7.74 8.04 14.65
CA GLN A 388 -6.99 8.18 15.90
C GLN A 388 -7.73 7.55 17.07
N HIS A 389 -9.05 7.73 17.13
CA HIS A 389 -9.88 7.15 18.18
C HIS A 389 -9.90 5.62 18.14
N LEU A 390 -10.00 5.00 16.95
CA LEU A 390 -9.89 3.54 16.80
C LEU A 390 -8.53 3.04 17.28
N LYS A 391 -7.47 3.77 16.96
CA LYS A 391 -6.12 3.46 17.45
C LYS A 391 -6.02 3.56 18.97
N GLU A 392 -6.64 4.56 19.58
CA GLU A 392 -6.71 4.72 21.04
C GLU A 392 -7.46 3.56 21.70
N LEU A 393 -8.64 3.20 21.17
CA LEU A 393 -9.42 2.04 21.63
C LEU A 393 -8.63 0.74 21.51
N GLY A 394 -8.00 0.49 20.36
CA GLY A 394 -7.15 -0.69 20.15
C GLY A 394 -5.99 -0.75 21.16
N ARG A 395 -5.32 0.38 21.42
CA ARG A 395 -4.20 0.46 22.37
C ARG A 395 -4.61 0.12 23.81
N GLN A 396 -5.83 0.41 24.23
CA GLN A 396 -6.34 -0.01 25.55
C GLN A 396 -6.33 -1.54 25.71
N HIS A 397 -6.37 -2.28 24.60
CA HIS A 397 -6.29 -3.73 24.55
C HIS A 397 -4.94 -4.25 24.04
N GLY A 398 -3.94 -3.38 23.92
CA GLY A 398 -2.61 -3.73 23.39
C GLY A 398 -2.65 -4.17 21.93
N LEU A 399 -3.45 -3.48 21.10
CA LEU A 399 -3.53 -3.66 19.65
C LEU A 399 -2.88 -2.47 18.93
N GLY A 400 -2.16 -2.75 17.84
CA GLY A 400 -1.72 -1.75 16.87
C GLY A 400 -2.82 -1.38 15.86
N LEU A 401 -2.48 -0.52 14.91
CA LEU A 401 -3.34 -0.19 13.77
C LEU A 401 -2.55 -0.14 12.46
N SER A 402 -3.01 -0.86 11.43
CA SER A 402 -2.63 -0.63 10.03
C SER A 402 -3.74 0.10 9.26
N ILE A 403 -3.37 0.89 8.25
CA ILE A 403 -4.33 1.65 7.44
C ILE A 403 -3.88 1.65 5.97
N GLU A 404 -4.81 1.35 5.08
CA GLU A 404 -4.76 1.66 3.64
C GLU A 404 -5.56 2.96 3.38
N PRO A 405 -4.91 4.10 3.13
CA PRO A 405 -5.58 5.40 3.31
C PRO A 405 -6.32 5.96 2.07
N TYR A 406 -6.42 5.23 0.97
CA TYR A 406 -6.81 5.74 -0.35
C TYR A 406 -8.25 5.35 -0.79
N ASP A 407 -8.54 5.61 -2.08
CA ASP A 407 -9.83 5.50 -2.78
C ASP A 407 -10.88 6.55 -2.43
N MET A 408 -12.07 6.15 -1.97
CA MET A 408 -13.21 7.05 -1.74
C MET A 408 -13.08 7.89 -0.47
N ASN A 409 -11.86 8.00 0.04
CA ASN A 409 -11.50 8.78 1.20
C ASN A 409 -11.79 10.30 0.96
N PRO A 410 -12.54 10.98 1.84
CA PRO A 410 -12.75 12.43 1.76
C PRO A 410 -11.57 13.24 2.36
N THR A 411 -10.55 12.58 2.89
CA THR A 411 -9.36 13.22 3.50
C THR A 411 -8.16 13.23 2.55
N ALA A 412 -7.06 13.85 2.97
CA ALA A 412 -5.76 13.65 2.37
C ALA A 412 -5.16 12.30 2.81
N ASP A 413 -4.77 11.46 1.85
CA ASP A 413 -4.37 10.07 2.10
C ASP A 413 -3.13 9.99 3.00
N LEU A 414 -2.15 10.89 2.79
CA LEU A 414 -0.97 11.00 3.65
C LEU A 414 -1.32 11.33 5.11
N ASN A 415 -2.37 12.12 5.35
CA ASN A 415 -2.81 12.48 6.71
C ASN A 415 -3.49 11.32 7.41
N LEU A 416 -4.40 10.62 6.71
CA LEU A 416 -5.09 9.46 7.23
C LEU A 416 -4.10 8.33 7.55
N GLY A 417 -3.22 7.99 6.58
CA GLY A 417 -2.22 6.95 6.75
C GLY A 417 -1.18 7.27 7.83
N ALA A 418 -0.88 8.55 8.09
CA ALA A 418 0.04 8.96 9.16
C ALA A 418 -0.44 8.61 10.58
N VAL A 419 -1.71 8.25 10.75
CA VAL A 419 -2.26 7.72 12.01
C VAL A 419 -1.77 6.29 12.28
N ALA A 420 -1.51 5.49 11.25
CA ALA A 420 -1.17 4.07 11.38
C ALA A 420 0.12 3.83 12.20
N ASP A 421 0.20 2.69 12.88
CA ASP A 421 1.47 2.12 13.34
C ASP A 421 2.20 1.45 12.16
N VAL A 422 1.45 0.81 11.26
CA VAL A 422 1.94 0.24 10.00
C VAL A 422 1.15 0.83 8.82
N PRO A 423 1.67 1.84 8.10
CA PRO A 423 1.05 2.29 6.86
C PRO A 423 1.09 1.17 5.82
N MET A 424 0.03 1.06 5.04
CA MET A 424 -0.18 -0.02 4.09
C MET A 424 -0.64 0.52 2.73
N CYS A 425 -0.24 -0.17 1.66
CA CYS A 425 -0.56 0.15 0.27
C CYS A 425 -1.03 -1.11 -0.47
N GLU A 426 -1.29 -0.99 -1.77
CA GLU A 426 -1.69 -2.11 -2.62
C GLU A 426 -0.98 -2.07 -3.96
N PHE A 427 -0.72 -3.25 -4.54
CA PHE A 427 -0.40 -3.38 -5.95
C PHE A 427 -0.92 -4.71 -6.53
N TRP A 428 -1.51 -4.62 -7.73
CA TRP A 428 -2.06 -5.78 -8.44
C TRP A 428 -1.07 -6.40 -9.41
N ALA A 429 -1.29 -7.66 -9.74
CA ALA A 429 -0.46 -8.39 -10.68
C ALA A 429 -0.86 -8.25 -12.15
N ASN A 430 -2.13 -7.94 -12.49
CA ASN A 430 -2.59 -8.07 -13.89
C ASN A 430 -3.71 -7.12 -14.39
N CYS A 431 -4.40 -6.33 -13.58
CA CYS A 431 -5.58 -5.59 -14.08
C CYS A 431 -5.84 -4.19 -13.51
N PHE A 432 -5.28 -3.82 -12.37
CA PHE A 432 -5.59 -2.56 -11.69
C PHE A 432 -4.32 -1.80 -11.27
N GLU A 433 -4.26 -0.50 -11.55
CA GLU A 433 -3.07 0.30 -11.27
C GLU A 433 -3.19 1.07 -9.95
N SER A 434 -2.97 0.39 -8.81
CA SER A 434 -2.90 1.04 -7.49
C SER A 434 -1.48 1.43 -7.04
N TRP A 435 -0.50 1.40 -7.96
CA TRP A 435 0.91 1.65 -7.66
C TRP A 435 1.21 3.01 -7.00
N TYR A 436 0.35 4.02 -7.17
CA TYR A 436 0.51 5.33 -6.53
C TYR A 436 0.49 5.21 -5.00
N SER A 437 -0.33 4.29 -4.47
CA SER A 437 -0.44 4.02 -3.04
C SER A 437 0.89 3.54 -2.43
N VAL A 438 1.73 2.87 -3.23
CA VAL A 438 3.06 2.41 -2.81
C VAL A 438 3.99 3.60 -2.52
N PHE A 439 3.91 4.66 -3.33
CA PHE A 439 4.65 5.90 -3.05
C PHE A 439 4.09 6.61 -1.81
N GLU A 440 2.78 6.58 -1.60
CA GLU A 440 2.15 7.19 -0.42
C GLU A 440 2.52 6.48 0.87
N ALA A 441 2.37 5.15 0.97
CA ALA A 441 2.70 4.39 2.17
C ALA A 441 4.20 4.48 2.52
N SER A 442 5.09 4.40 1.52
CA SER A 442 6.52 4.63 1.72
C SER A 442 6.81 6.04 2.23
N SER A 443 6.15 7.04 1.65
CA SER A 443 6.29 8.44 2.07
C SER A 443 5.80 8.66 3.51
N ILE A 444 4.64 8.12 3.87
CA ILE A 444 4.08 8.15 5.22
C ILE A 444 5.06 7.51 6.21
N ALA A 445 5.61 6.34 5.88
CA ALA A 445 6.53 5.64 6.76
C ALA A 445 7.82 6.44 6.98
N HIS A 446 8.45 6.91 5.90
CA HIS A 446 9.74 7.59 5.97
C HIS A 446 9.66 8.93 6.70
N THR A 447 8.61 9.71 6.45
CA THR A 447 8.39 11.01 7.13
C THR A 447 7.73 10.85 8.51
N GLY A 448 7.12 9.70 8.79
CA GLY A 448 6.55 9.34 10.08
C GLY A 448 7.48 8.57 11.01
N GLY A 449 8.68 8.22 10.57
CA GLY A 449 9.62 7.37 11.30
C GLY A 449 9.11 5.94 11.54
N LYS A 450 8.25 5.44 10.65
CA LYS A 450 7.70 4.08 10.73
C LYS A 450 8.66 3.11 10.07
N ARG A 451 8.88 1.98 10.74
CA ARG A 451 9.85 0.96 10.32
C ARG A 451 9.31 0.07 9.20
N ILE A 452 8.00 -0.17 9.19
CA ILE A 452 7.34 -1.13 8.31
C ILE A 452 6.45 -0.37 7.33
N VAL A 453 6.58 -0.71 6.04
CA VAL A 453 5.65 -0.39 4.96
C VAL A 453 5.08 -1.71 4.48
N ALA A 454 3.80 -1.96 4.78
CA ALA A 454 3.11 -3.16 4.33
C ALA A 454 2.45 -2.94 2.98
N ALA A 455 2.21 -4.01 2.24
CA ALA A 455 1.44 -3.94 1.01
C ALA A 455 0.49 -5.13 0.88
N GLU A 456 -0.80 -4.89 0.62
CA GLU A 456 -1.64 -5.85 -0.09
C GLU A 456 -1.00 -6.14 -1.44
N SER A 457 -0.52 -7.37 -1.60
CA SER A 457 0.44 -7.72 -2.65
C SER A 457 -0.15 -8.73 -3.61
N PHE A 458 -0.01 -8.43 -4.90
CA PHE A 458 -0.28 -9.32 -6.03
C PHE A 458 -1.77 -9.58 -6.33
N THR A 459 -2.69 -8.78 -5.78
CA THR A 459 -4.13 -8.87 -6.07
C THR A 459 -4.36 -9.05 -7.58
N SER A 460 -5.24 -9.97 -7.95
CA SER A 460 -5.41 -10.33 -9.36
C SER A 460 -6.87 -10.63 -9.71
N ASP A 461 -7.25 -10.26 -10.94
CA ASP A 461 -8.56 -10.60 -11.49
C ASP A 461 -8.66 -12.08 -11.90
N ASP A 462 -9.77 -12.38 -12.59
CA ASP A 462 -10.12 -13.68 -13.13
C ASP A 462 -9.13 -14.24 -14.17
N LYS A 463 -8.07 -13.51 -14.55
CA LYS A 463 -7.03 -14.00 -15.48
C LYS A 463 -5.90 -14.75 -14.79
N GLU A 464 -5.75 -14.62 -13.46
CA GLU A 464 -4.70 -15.36 -12.75
C GLU A 464 -4.94 -16.87 -12.84
N ARG A 465 -6.15 -17.36 -12.51
CA ARG A 465 -6.60 -18.74 -12.75
C ARG A 465 -5.59 -19.82 -12.29
N TRP A 466 -5.00 -19.68 -11.11
CA TRP A 466 -3.94 -20.56 -10.57
C TRP A 466 -2.65 -20.62 -11.41
N GLN A 467 -2.40 -19.61 -12.25
CA GLN A 467 -1.22 -19.56 -13.10
C GLN A 467 -0.02 -18.90 -12.43
N PHE A 468 -0.22 -18.11 -11.37
CA PHE A 468 0.90 -17.47 -10.70
C PHE A 468 1.59 -18.39 -9.69
N HIS A 469 2.90 -18.23 -9.61
CA HIS A 469 3.81 -18.99 -8.77
C HIS A 469 4.97 -18.08 -8.35
N PRO A 470 5.84 -18.49 -7.40
CA PRO A 470 6.93 -17.64 -6.91
C PRO A 470 7.78 -16.98 -8.01
N GLY A 471 8.13 -17.72 -9.06
CA GLY A 471 8.92 -17.21 -10.19
C GLY A 471 8.23 -16.09 -10.97
N SER A 472 6.91 -16.19 -11.19
CA SER A 472 6.15 -15.18 -11.96
C SER A 472 5.93 -13.88 -11.17
N LEU A 473 5.87 -13.95 -9.84
CA LEU A 473 5.61 -12.80 -8.97
C LEU A 473 6.88 -12.02 -8.58
N LYS A 474 8.06 -12.65 -8.66
CA LYS A 474 9.32 -12.09 -8.15
C LYS A 474 9.62 -10.69 -8.68
N ALA A 475 9.51 -10.48 -9.99
CA ALA A 475 9.89 -9.21 -10.62
C ALA A 475 9.04 -8.02 -10.12
N LEU A 476 7.75 -8.26 -9.88
CA LEU A 476 6.83 -7.26 -9.33
C LEU A 476 7.06 -7.03 -7.83
N GLY A 477 7.34 -8.10 -7.07
CA GLY A 477 7.73 -7.97 -5.66
C GLY A 477 9.02 -7.17 -5.48
N ASP A 478 10.00 -7.38 -6.36
CA ASP A 478 11.26 -6.62 -6.35
C ASP A 478 11.07 -5.16 -6.75
N TRP A 479 10.13 -4.86 -7.65
CA TRP A 479 9.71 -3.48 -7.89
C TRP A 479 9.15 -2.85 -6.62
N ALA A 480 8.21 -3.51 -5.94
CA ALA A 480 7.61 -2.99 -4.72
C ALA A 480 8.67 -2.72 -3.62
N PHE A 481 9.65 -3.62 -3.48
CA PHE A 481 10.81 -3.43 -2.61
C PHE A 481 11.66 -2.21 -3.00
N CYS A 482 11.93 -1.99 -4.29
CA CYS A 482 12.64 -0.80 -4.76
C CYS A 482 11.86 0.50 -4.54
N THR A 483 10.52 0.45 -4.52
CA THR A 483 9.66 1.62 -4.27
C THR A 483 9.46 1.90 -2.76
N GLY A 484 9.81 0.96 -1.88
CA GLY A 484 9.90 1.16 -0.43
C GLY A 484 9.07 0.19 0.42
N VAL A 485 8.31 -0.73 -0.18
CA VAL A 485 7.64 -1.81 0.57
C VAL A 485 8.69 -2.65 1.28
N ASN A 486 8.39 -3.07 2.51
CA ASN A 486 9.24 -4.01 3.24
C ASN A 486 8.45 -5.03 4.08
N ARG A 487 7.16 -5.19 3.80
CA ARG A 487 6.31 -6.31 4.23
C ARG A 487 5.28 -6.65 3.14
N ILE A 488 5.52 -7.75 2.43
CA ILE A 488 4.56 -8.38 1.55
C ILE A 488 3.45 -9.01 2.38
N VAL A 489 2.21 -8.66 2.07
CA VAL A 489 1.00 -9.30 2.57
C VAL A 489 0.28 -9.87 1.35
N PHE A 490 0.43 -11.17 1.09
CA PHE A 490 -0.17 -11.80 -0.09
C PHE A 490 -1.69 -11.62 -0.08
N HIS A 491 -2.22 -11.02 -1.13
CA HIS A 491 -3.62 -11.14 -1.52
C HIS A 491 -3.72 -12.31 -2.52
N ARG A 492 -4.24 -13.48 -2.12
CA ARG A 492 -4.78 -13.80 -0.79
C ARG A 492 -4.66 -15.30 -0.47
N TYR A 493 -4.94 -15.64 0.79
CA TYR A 493 -5.19 -17.00 1.25
C TYR A 493 -6.70 -17.14 1.53
N ALA A 494 -7.46 -17.91 0.76
CA ALA A 494 -8.84 -18.24 1.14
C ALA A 494 -8.82 -19.42 2.11
N HIS A 495 -9.56 -19.28 3.21
CA HIS A 495 -9.69 -20.33 4.19
C HIS A 495 -10.17 -21.64 3.53
N GLN A 496 -9.49 -22.73 3.84
CA GLN A 496 -9.79 -24.06 3.31
C GLN A 496 -10.50 -24.89 4.39
N PRO A 497 -11.85 -24.94 4.41
CA PRO A 497 -12.60 -25.66 5.45
C PRO A 497 -12.54 -27.19 5.28
N TRP A 498 -12.14 -27.68 4.10
CA TRP A 498 -12.04 -29.12 3.82
C TRP A 498 -10.59 -29.59 3.81
N LEU A 499 -10.35 -30.78 4.34
CA LEU A 499 -9.03 -31.42 4.34
C LEU A 499 -8.80 -32.32 3.11
N ASP A 500 -9.87 -32.68 2.40
CA ASP A 500 -9.90 -33.66 1.31
C ASP A 500 -10.21 -33.05 -0.07
N ARG A 501 -10.20 -31.71 -0.18
CA ARG A 501 -10.45 -30.98 -1.43
C ARG A 501 -9.24 -30.13 -1.83
N ALA A 502 -8.94 -30.13 -3.12
CA ALA A 502 -7.94 -29.25 -3.71
C ALA A 502 -8.27 -28.98 -5.20
N PRO A 503 -8.05 -27.74 -5.71
CA PRO A 503 -7.48 -26.59 -5.02
C PRO A 503 -8.41 -25.96 -3.96
N GLY A 504 -9.67 -26.38 -3.88
CA GLY A 504 -10.56 -26.08 -2.76
C GLY A 504 -11.27 -24.73 -2.87
N MET A 505 -11.36 -24.03 -1.74
CA MET A 505 -12.08 -22.76 -1.64
C MET A 505 -11.35 -21.62 -2.38
N THR A 506 -12.11 -20.72 -2.97
CA THR A 506 -11.63 -19.47 -3.58
C THR A 506 -12.41 -18.26 -3.08
N MET A 507 -11.89 -17.06 -3.36
CA MET A 507 -12.61 -15.79 -3.22
C MET A 507 -13.23 -15.42 -4.57
N GLY A 508 -14.20 -16.22 -5.01
CA GLY A 508 -14.75 -16.13 -6.36
C GLY A 508 -13.62 -16.22 -7.41
N PRO A 509 -13.53 -15.26 -8.36
CA PRO A 509 -12.50 -15.23 -9.39
C PRO A 509 -11.16 -14.62 -8.95
N TYR A 510 -11.09 -14.01 -7.76
CA TYR A 510 -9.94 -13.21 -7.36
C TYR A 510 -8.80 -14.07 -6.80
N GLY A 511 -7.60 -13.78 -7.29
CA GLY A 511 -6.34 -14.34 -6.82
C GLY A 511 -5.48 -13.30 -6.10
N VAL A 512 -4.20 -13.58 -5.87
CA VAL A 512 -3.50 -14.84 -6.19
C VAL A 512 -4.00 -15.95 -5.27
N HIS A 513 -4.11 -17.17 -5.79
CA HIS A 513 -4.41 -18.36 -4.98
C HIS A 513 -3.18 -18.78 -4.15
N TRP A 514 -3.00 -18.23 -2.95
CA TRP A 514 -1.79 -18.45 -2.13
C TRP A 514 -2.07 -19.32 -0.89
N GLU A 515 -2.73 -20.46 -1.07
CA GLU A 515 -3.19 -21.36 0.00
C GLU A 515 -2.52 -22.74 0.01
N ARG A 516 -2.63 -23.48 1.14
CA ARG A 516 -2.02 -24.81 1.37
C ARG A 516 -2.36 -25.88 0.34
N THR A 517 -3.41 -25.65 -0.44
CA THR A 517 -3.90 -26.55 -1.48
C THR A 517 -3.21 -26.33 -2.83
N GLN A 518 -2.31 -25.35 -2.94
CA GLN A 518 -1.42 -25.22 -4.09
C GLN A 518 -0.53 -26.46 -4.25
N THR A 519 -0.34 -26.89 -5.49
CA THR A 519 0.47 -28.08 -5.86
C THR A 519 1.91 -27.98 -5.36
N TRP A 520 2.44 -26.76 -5.27
CA TRP A 520 3.82 -26.43 -4.89
C TRP A 520 3.95 -25.87 -3.45
N TRP A 521 2.89 -25.90 -2.63
CA TRP A 521 2.89 -25.23 -1.32
C TRP A 521 4.03 -25.67 -0.38
N ASP A 522 4.36 -26.96 -0.34
CA ASP A 522 5.46 -27.46 0.50
C ASP A 522 6.85 -27.08 -0.02
N MET A 523 6.93 -26.44 -1.19
CA MET A 523 8.15 -25.89 -1.80
C MET A 523 8.24 -24.36 -1.72
N VAL A 524 7.18 -23.66 -1.29
CA VAL A 524 7.20 -22.19 -1.12
C VAL A 524 8.14 -21.66 -0.01
N PRO A 525 8.56 -22.42 1.03
CA PRO A 525 9.42 -21.88 2.08
C PRO A 525 10.68 -21.16 1.56
N ASP A 526 11.34 -21.67 0.53
CA ASP A 526 12.54 -21.05 -0.05
C ASP A 526 12.27 -19.66 -0.64
N PHE A 527 11.07 -19.44 -1.23
CA PHE A 527 10.66 -18.12 -1.70
C PHE A 527 10.29 -17.19 -0.53
N HIS A 528 9.57 -17.69 0.48
CA HIS A 528 9.27 -16.90 1.66
C HIS A 528 10.54 -16.54 2.45
N GLU A 529 11.57 -17.38 2.45
CA GLU A 529 12.86 -17.05 3.03
C GLU A 529 13.57 -15.95 2.23
N TYR A 530 13.54 -16.00 0.89
CA TYR A 530 13.97 -14.88 0.04
C TYR A 530 13.30 -13.57 0.44
N LEU A 531 11.96 -13.57 0.55
CA LEU A 531 11.22 -12.40 1.00
C LEU A 531 11.63 -11.98 2.41
N ALA A 532 11.85 -12.92 3.33
CA ALA A 532 12.23 -12.62 4.70
C ALA A 532 13.62 -11.98 4.80
N ARG A 533 14.58 -12.37 3.96
CA ARG A 533 15.90 -11.72 3.86
C ARG A 533 15.79 -10.30 3.30
N CYS A 534 15.02 -10.13 2.22
CA CYS A 534 14.77 -8.82 1.63
C CYS A 534 14.11 -7.87 2.64
N GLN A 535 13.00 -8.30 3.23
CA GLN A 535 12.25 -7.54 4.22
C GLN A 535 13.08 -7.23 5.47
N PHE A 536 13.97 -8.12 5.89
CA PHE A 536 14.89 -7.85 7.00
C PHE A 536 15.83 -6.69 6.67
N LEU A 537 16.58 -6.74 5.57
CA LEU A 537 17.51 -5.67 5.20
C LEU A 537 16.81 -4.35 4.86
N LEU A 538 15.66 -4.43 4.19
CA LEU A 538 14.85 -3.27 3.82
C LEU A 538 14.16 -2.61 5.02
N ARG A 539 14.32 -3.15 6.23
CA ARG A 539 13.92 -2.51 7.47
C ARG A 539 15.10 -1.96 8.26
N GLN A 540 16.36 -2.12 7.83
CA GLN A 540 17.49 -1.61 8.61
C GLN A 540 17.68 -0.11 8.40
N GLY A 541 18.09 0.59 9.44
CA GLY A 541 18.33 2.04 9.37
C GLY A 541 17.20 2.86 8.73
N ASP A 542 17.60 3.97 8.09
CA ASP A 542 16.70 4.97 7.51
C ASP A 542 16.69 4.89 5.98
N ALA A 543 15.58 5.23 5.35
CA ALA A 543 15.52 5.35 3.89
C ALA A 543 16.30 6.59 3.43
N VAL A 544 16.97 6.50 2.27
CA VAL A 544 17.71 7.61 1.67
C VAL A 544 16.93 8.17 0.49
N ALA A 545 16.52 9.44 0.61
CA ALA A 545 15.84 10.21 -0.43
C ALA A 545 16.29 11.68 -0.35
N ASP A 546 16.54 12.31 -1.50
CA ASP A 546 17.08 13.68 -1.54
C ASP A 546 15.99 14.73 -1.76
N ILE A 547 14.86 14.34 -2.35
CA ILE A 547 13.77 15.25 -2.74
C ILE A 547 12.54 14.96 -1.88
N LEU A 548 11.95 16.01 -1.31
CA LEU A 548 10.68 15.96 -0.61
C LEU A 548 9.63 16.77 -1.37
N TYR A 549 8.59 16.12 -1.86
CA TYR A 549 7.43 16.80 -2.43
C TYR A 549 6.44 17.17 -1.32
N LEU A 550 5.92 18.39 -1.36
CA LEU A 550 4.83 18.84 -0.49
C LEU A 550 3.51 18.72 -1.24
N THR A 551 2.52 18.00 -0.71
CA THR A 551 1.21 17.97 -1.36
C THR A 551 0.45 19.29 -1.20
N PRO A 552 -0.47 19.64 -2.12
CA PRO A 552 -1.32 20.82 -1.96
C PRO A 552 -2.13 20.79 -0.65
N GLU A 553 -2.37 21.96 -0.09
CA GLU A 553 -3.19 22.11 1.10
C GLU A 553 -4.69 22.00 0.78
N GLY A 554 -5.33 20.96 1.30
CA GLY A 554 -6.72 20.67 1.00
C GLY A 554 -7.09 19.22 1.28
N ALA A 555 -8.38 18.94 1.18
CA ALA A 555 -8.97 17.62 1.26
C ALA A 555 -10.09 17.51 0.22
N PRO A 556 -10.29 16.35 -0.43
CA PRO A 556 -9.39 15.19 -0.43
C PRO A 556 -8.07 15.48 -1.16
N GLN A 557 -7.05 14.65 -0.93
CA GLN A 557 -5.76 14.78 -1.59
C GLN A 557 -5.03 13.43 -1.71
N VAL A 558 -4.72 13.02 -2.95
CA VAL A 558 -3.92 11.84 -3.31
C VAL A 558 -2.58 12.29 -3.86
N PHE A 559 -1.47 11.83 -3.27
CA PHE A 559 -0.15 12.09 -3.84
C PHE A 559 0.13 11.15 -5.01
N ARG A 560 0.36 11.74 -6.17
CA ARG A 560 0.91 11.06 -7.33
C ARG A 560 2.27 11.66 -7.67
N PRO A 561 3.33 10.86 -7.81
CA PRO A 561 4.63 11.40 -8.21
C PRO A 561 4.53 12.05 -9.60
N PRO A 562 5.25 13.15 -9.86
CA PRO A 562 5.25 13.76 -11.18
C PRO A 562 5.84 12.79 -12.20
N LYS A 563 5.27 12.77 -13.41
CA LYS A 563 5.71 11.86 -14.49
C LYS A 563 7.20 11.99 -14.80
N SER A 564 7.79 13.18 -14.66
CA SER A 564 9.22 13.38 -14.89
C SER A 564 10.14 12.80 -13.81
N ALA A 565 9.60 12.41 -12.64
CA ALA A 565 10.39 11.80 -11.55
C ALA A 565 10.41 10.27 -11.57
N VAL A 566 9.69 9.63 -12.49
CA VAL A 566 9.55 8.17 -12.55
C VAL A 566 9.65 7.64 -13.99
N ARG A 567 9.90 6.34 -14.16
CA ARG A 567 9.92 5.68 -15.48
C ARG A 567 9.39 4.25 -15.48
N GLY A 568 8.77 3.87 -16.60
CA GLY A 568 8.23 2.52 -16.81
C GLY A 568 6.85 2.29 -16.18
N ASN A 569 6.33 1.08 -16.33
CA ASN A 569 5.09 0.63 -15.73
C ASN A 569 5.29 -0.81 -15.18
N PRO A 570 5.18 -1.04 -13.86
CA PRO A 570 4.96 -0.03 -12.83
C PRO A 570 6.15 0.94 -12.71
N PRO A 571 5.93 2.18 -12.22
CA PRO A 571 6.92 3.24 -12.27
C PRO A 571 8.06 3.03 -11.26
N ASP A 572 9.30 3.15 -11.76
CA ASP A 572 10.53 3.12 -10.96
C ASP A 572 11.03 4.54 -10.67
N HIS A 573 11.70 4.73 -9.53
CA HIS A 573 12.51 5.92 -9.28
C HIS A 573 13.62 6.09 -10.33
N LEU A 574 14.04 7.35 -10.53
CA LEU A 574 15.21 7.71 -11.33
C LEU A 574 16.47 7.74 -10.45
N GLU A 575 17.45 8.58 -10.75
CA GLU A 575 18.77 8.59 -10.11
C GLU A 575 18.80 9.21 -8.69
N TYR A 576 17.75 9.94 -8.29
CA TYR A 576 17.52 10.46 -6.94
C TYR A 576 16.17 9.97 -6.41
N ASN A 577 16.18 9.35 -5.24
CA ASN A 577 14.95 8.96 -4.55
C ASN A 577 14.22 10.20 -4.00
N PHE A 578 12.90 10.06 -3.89
CA PHE A 578 12.02 11.09 -3.35
C PHE A 578 10.97 10.49 -2.41
N ASN A 579 10.43 11.32 -1.52
CA ASN A 579 9.18 11.04 -0.80
C ASN A 579 8.25 12.26 -0.87
N ALA A 580 7.03 12.09 -0.37
CA ALA A 580 6.08 13.18 -0.16
C ALA A 580 5.78 13.41 1.32
N CYS A 581 5.27 14.59 1.65
CA CYS A 581 4.64 14.85 2.93
C CYS A 581 3.41 15.74 2.75
N SER A 582 2.46 15.62 3.67
CA SER A 582 1.35 16.56 3.73
C SER A 582 1.74 17.86 4.44
N PRO A 583 0.99 18.95 4.24
CA PRO A 583 1.13 20.18 5.02
C PRO A 583 1.19 19.96 6.52
N ASP A 584 0.29 19.15 7.10
CA ASP A 584 0.25 18.92 8.54
C ASP A 584 1.50 18.19 9.03
N MET A 585 1.99 17.22 8.25
CA MET A 585 3.23 16.51 8.57
C MET A 585 4.43 17.47 8.50
N LEU A 586 4.50 18.33 7.49
CA LEU A 586 5.56 19.34 7.37
C LEU A 586 5.53 20.29 8.56
N ILE A 587 4.35 20.84 8.89
CA ILE A 587 4.15 21.79 10.00
C ILE A 587 4.55 21.14 11.32
N ALA A 588 3.99 19.97 11.63
CA ALA A 588 4.14 19.33 12.94
C ALA A 588 5.49 18.63 13.14
N ARG A 589 6.14 18.14 12.08
CA ARG A 589 7.25 17.17 12.20
C ARG A 589 8.56 17.61 11.56
N ALA A 590 8.54 18.46 10.52
CA ALA A 590 9.76 18.83 9.82
C ALA A 590 10.61 19.85 10.60
N SER A 591 11.92 19.69 10.56
CA SER A 591 12.89 20.68 11.05
C SER A 591 14.13 20.70 10.16
N VAL A 592 15.09 21.60 10.42
CA VAL A 592 16.33 21.68 9.62
C VAL A 592 17.55 21.37 10.47
N LYS A 593 18.38 20.44 10.00
CA LYS A 593 19.68 20.11 10.58
C LYS A 593 20.72 20.01 9.49
N ARG A 594 21.83 20.75 9.63
CA ARG A 594 22.93 20.80 8.63
C ARG A 594 22.45 21.08 7.20
N GLY A 595 21.47 21.98 7.06
CA GLY A 595 20.90 22.37 5.76
C GLY A 595 19.92 21.35 5.16
N GLN A 596 19.68 20.21 5.81
CA GLN A 596 18.72 19.20 5.38
C GLN A 596 17.42 19.31 6.17
N ILE A 597 16.31 19.01 5.51
CA ILE A 597 14.98 18.90 6.13
C ILE A 597 14.90 17.50 6.75
N ILE A 598 14.73 17.41 8.05
CA ILE A 598 14.68 16.14 8.79
C ILE A 598 13.28 15.91 9.36
N PHE A 599 12.88 14.64 9.38
CA PHE A 599 11.66 14.17 10.03
C PHE A 599 11.98 13.26 11.23
N PRO A 600 11.00 12.99 12.11
CA PRO A 600 11.12 11.95 13.13
C PRO A 600 11.52 10.62 12.50
N GLY A 601 12.46 9.91 13.13
CA GLY A 601 12.96 8.64 12.62
C GLY A 601 14.17 8.71 11.69
N GLY A 602 14.73 9.89 11.41
CA GLY A 602 16.08 10.02 10.84
C GLY A 602 16.15 10.32 9.34
N THR A 603 15.07 10.11 8.59
CA THR A 603 15.00 10.47 7.16
C THR A 603 15.24 11.97 6.96
N SER A 604 16.07 12.31 5.97
CA SER A 604 16.51 13.66 5.69
C SER A 604 16.52 13.98 4.20
N TYR A 605 16.08 15.17 3.82
CA TYR A 605 15.94 15.63 2.44
C TYR A 605 16.78 16.88 2.17
N ARG A 606 17.27 17.02 0.94
CA ARG A 606 18.07 18.17 0.47
C ARG A 606 17.21 19.29 -0.08
N LEU A 607 16.08 18.94 -0.71
CA LEU A 607 15.16 19.86 -1.37
C LEU A 607 13.72 19.67 -0.87
N LEU A 608 13.01 20.76 -0.63
CA LEU A 608 11.54 20.79 -0.56
C LEU A 608 10.99 21.31 -1.88
N ALA A 609 10.30 20.46 -2.64
CA ALA A 609 9.55 20.83 -3.83
C ALA A 609 8.11 21.20 -3.45
N LEU A 610 7.77 22.48 -3.56
CA LEU A 610 6.42 22.98 -3.36
C LEU A 610 5.55 22.68 -4.59
N PRO A 611 4.24 22.42 -4.42
CA PRO A 611 3.35 22.28 -5.56
C PRO A 611 3.15 23.64 -6.24
N ASN A 612 3.06 23.65 -7.56
CA ASN A 612 2.79 24.80 -8.41
C ASN A 612 1.30 25.16 -8.37
N VAL A 613 0.82 25.52 -7.18
CA VAL A 613 -0.56 25.99 -6.91
C VAL A 613 -0.55 27.43 -6.40
N ASP A 614 -1.65 28.15 -6.65
CA ASP A 614 -1.75 29.57 -6.34
C ASP A 614 -2.15 29.89 -4.90
N THR A 615 -2.46 28.86 -4.10
CA THR A 615 -3.07 29.00 -2.79
C THR A 615 -2.26 28.29 -1.72
N MET A 616 -2.12 28.93 -0.56
CA MET A 616 -1.49 28.37 0.63
C MET A 616 -1.97 29.14 1.86
N THR A 617 -2.23 28.47 2.99
CA THR A 617 -2.57 29.18 4.23
C THR A 617 -1.36 29.95 4.78
N PRO A 618 -1.58 31.05 5.53
CA PRO A 618 -0.50 31.72 6.25
C PRO A 618 0.31 30.78 7.16
N THR A 619 -0.34 29.78 7.77
CA THR A 619 0.31 28.81 8.66
C THR A 619 1.33 27.96 7.92
N LEU A 620 0.94 27.34 6.81
CA LEU A 620 1.87 26.54 6.01
C LEU A 620 2.99 27.40 5.44
N LEU A 621 2.68 28.61 4.95
CA LEU A 621 3.67 29.50 4.36
C LEU A 621 4.70 30.01 5.38
N ARG A 622 4.28 30.28 6.63
CA ARG A 622 5.22 30.56 7.73
C ARG A 622 6.15 29.39 7.98
N LYS A 623 5.65 28.15 7.98
CA LYS A 623 6.50 26.96 8.13
C LYS A 623 7.54 26.87 7.01
N VAL A 624 7.16 27.09 5.75
CA VAL A 624 8.09 27.12 4.61
C VAL A 624 9.16 28.19 4.82
N LYS A 625 8.77 29.40 5.24
CA LYS A 625 9.70 30.50 5.56
C LYS A 625 10.69 30.09 6.65
N ASP A 626 10.23 29.45 7.71
CA ASP A 626 11.06 29.06 8.85
C ASP A 626 12.07 27.98 8.47
N LEU A 627 11.65 26.98 7.68
CA LEU A 627 12.55 25.95 7.14
C LEU A 627 13.63 26.58 6.26
N ALA A 628 13.25 27.48 5.34
CA ALA A 628 14.20 28.19 4.49
C ALA A 628 15.20 29.01 5.33
N LYS A 629 14.71 29.83 6.28
CA LYS A 629 15.57 30.62 7.17
C LYS A 629 16.53 29.74 7.96
N ALA A 630 16.09 28.57 8.39
CA ALA A 630 16.89 27.64 9.17
C ALA A 630 18.00 26.94 8.36
N GLY A 631 17.88 26.88 7.03
CA GLY A 631 18.90 26.32 6.13
C GLY A 631 18.39 25.45 4.99
N ALA A 632 17.08 25.22 4.87
CA ALA A 632 16.54 24.38 3.80
C ALA A 632 16.65 25.04 2.42
N THR A 633 16.78 24.22 1.39
CA THR A 633 16.57 24.65 0.00
C THR A 633 15.12 24.37 -0.40
N ILE A 634 14.41 25.40 -0.82
CA ILE A 634 13.01 25.36 -1.25
C ILE A 634 12.93 25.58 -2.76
N VAL A 635 12.10 24.82 -3.46
CA VAL A 635 11.89 24.95 -4.90
C VAL A 635 10.40 25.04 -5.20
N GLY A 636 9.97 26.11 -5.86
CA GLY A 636 8.59 26.30 -6.28
C GLY A 636 8.15 27.76 -6.26
N ALA A 637 6.98 28.02 -6.85
CA ALA A 637 6.43 29.36 -7.00
C ALA A 637 5.84 29.96 -5.70
N PRO A 638 5.80 31.30 -5.57
CA PRO A 638 5.06 31.96 -4.50
C PRO A 638 3.55 31.73 -4.60
N PRO A 639 2.85 31.35 -3.53
CA PRO A 639 1.38 31.38 -3.50
C PRO A 639 0.87 32.82 -3.48
N ARG A 640 -0.36 33.04 -3.95
CA ARG A 640 -0.98 34.36 -4.12
C ARG A 640 -2.02 34.67 -3.04
N LYS A 641 -2.77 33.66 -2.59
CA LYS A 641 -3.89 33.82 -1.64
C LYS A 641 -3.99 32.63 -0.68
N SER A 642 -4.80 32.77 0.37
CA SER A 642 -5.22 31.62 1.17
C SER A 642 -6.39 30.89 0.50
N PRO A 643 -6.53 29.56 0.64
CA PRO A 643 -7.74 28.86 0.19
C PRO A 643 -8.89 28.93 1.21
N SER A 644 -8.63 29.40 2.44
CA SER A 644 -9.58 29.45 3.55
C SER A 644 -10.36 30.76 3.60
N LEU A 645 -11.55 30.74 4.22
CA LEU A 645 -12.33 31.93 4.56
C LEU A 645 -11.91 32.49 5.94
N VAL A 646 -11.19 31.71 6.74
CA VAL A 646 -10.70 32.13 8.06
C VAL A 646 -9.83 33.39 7.93
N ASN A 647 -10.24 34.45 8.62
CA ASN A 647 -9.60 35.76 8.61
C ASN A 647 -9.54 36.45 7.23
N TYR A 648 -10.40 36.08 6.27
CA TYR A 648 -10.51 36.78 4.99
C TYR A 648 -11.04 38.22 5.18
N PRO A 649 -10.51 39.24 4.47
CA PRO A 649 -9.44 39.19 3.46
C PRO A 649 -8.02 39.34 4.03
N GLN A 650 -7.86 39.49 5.35
CA GLN A 650 -6.56 39.70 6.01
C GLN A 650 -5.58 38.55 5.78
N CYS A 651 -6.07 37.31 5.70
CA CYS A 651 -5.26 36.13 5.36
C CYS A 651 -4.51 36.30 4.02
N ASP A 652 -5.12 36.93 3.02
CA ASP A 652 -4.49 37.16 1.71
C ASP A 652 -3.44 38.28 1.76
N VAL A 653 -3.64 39.27 2.63
CA VAL A 653 -2.61 40.28 2.91
C VAL A 653 -1.40 39.60 3.54
N GLU A 654 -1.62 38.71 4.51
CA GLU A 654 -0.54 37.97 5.15
C GLU A 654 0.20 37.05 4.17
N VAL A 655 -0.52 36.27 3.34
CA VAL A 655 0.10 35.41 2.31
C VAL A 655 0.99 36.22 1.37
N ARG A 656 0.50 37.36 0.86
CA ARG A 656 1.29 38.22 -0.03
C ARG A 656 2.53 38.80 0.65
N ASN A 657 2.42 39.19 1.93
CA ASN A 657 3.56 39.70 2.68
C ASN A 657 4.62 38.61 2.93
N LEU A 658 4.18 37.41 3.33
CA LEU A 658 5.07 36.27 3.50
C LEU A 658 5.71 35.84 2.17
N ALA A 659 4.96 35.85 1.07
CA ALA A 659 5.49 35.57 -0.26
C ALA A 659 6.58 36.58 -0.67
N ARG A 660 6.36 37.87 -0.41
CA ARG A 660 7.38 38.91 -0.61
C ARG A 660 8.62 38.69 0.25
N GLU A 661 8.46 38.31 1.52
CA GLU A 661 9.58 37.98 2.40
C GLU A 661 10.41 36.81 1.85
N ILE A 662 9.79 35.82 1.22
CA ILE A 662 10.44 34.59 0.76
C ILE A 662 11.02 34.76 -0.65
N TRP A 663 10.24 35.18 -1.65
CA TRP A 663 10.64 35.26 -3.06
C TRP A 663 11.07 36.67 -3.51
N GLY A 664 10.51 37.71 -2.93
CA GLY A 664 10.85 39.12 -3.22
C GLY A 664 9.70 39.83 -3.94
N ASP A 665 9.97 41.01 -4.48
CA ASP A 665 8.98 41.85 -5.19
C ASP A 665 9.01 41.70 -6.73
N SER A 666 9.89 40.87 -7.26
CA SER A 666 10.04 40.68 -8.70
C SER A 666 8.88 39.88 -9.29
N ALA A 667 8.49 40.21 -10.52
CA ALA A 667 7.57 39.39 -11.31
C ALA A 667 8.11 37.96 -11.52
N MET A 668 7.23 37.03 -11.89
CA MET A 668 7.63 35.64 -12.17
C MET A 668 8.72 35.62 -13.25
N PRO A 669 9.93 35.11 -12.95
CA PRO A 669 11.03 35.14 -13.90
C PRO A 669 10.86 34.06 -14.97
N GLN A 670 11.22 34.39 -16.21
CA GLN A 670 11.19 33.46 -17.35
C GLN A 670 12.24 32.35 -17.22
N SER A 671 13.34 32.61 -16.51
CA SER A 671 14.38 31.64 -16.18
C SER A 671 14.37 31.31 -14.69
N VAL A 672 15.06 30.23 -14.31
CA VAL A 672 15.21 29.88 -12.88
C VAL A 672 15.96 30.99 -12.15
N ALA A 673 15.27 31.63 -11.21
CA ALA A 673 15.83 32.57 -10.25
C ALA A 673 16.17 31.87 -8.93
N THR A 674 17.09 32.47 -8.19
CA THR A 674 17.46 32.02 -6.84
C THR A 674 17.54 33.20 -5.88
N ARG A 675 17.16 32.98 -4.62
CA ARG A 675 17.29 33.95 -3.55
C ARG A 675 17.74 33.28 -2.27
N LYS A 676 18.73 33.86 -1.61
CA LYS A 676 19.14 33.47 -0.26
C LYS A 676 18.12 33.99 0.77
N LEU A 677 17.71 33.12 1.69
CA LEU A 677 16.79 33.47 2.78
C LEU A 677 17.30 32.85 4.09
N GLY A 678 17.77 33.71 5.00
CA GLY A 678 18.49 33.24 6.20
C GLY A 678 19.70 32.39 5.83
N ARG A 679 19.77 31.16 6.35
CA ARG A 679 20.82 30.18 6.01
C ARG A 679 20.51 29.33 4.78
N GLY A 680 19.26 29.34 4.31
CA GLY A 680 18.82 28.56 3.15
C GLY A 680 18.66 29.42 1.90
N ARG A 681 17.93 28.87 0.93
CA ARG A 681 17.67 29.52 -0.36
C ARG A 681 16.41 28.99 -1.03
N VAL A 682 15.89 29.76 -1.96
CA VAL A 682 14.65 29.50 -2.68
C VAL A 682 14.93 29.56 -4.18
N PHE A 683 14.40 28.62 -4.95
CA PHE A 683 14.45 28.57 -6.42
C PHE A 683 13.04 28.61 -7.02
N TRP A 684 12.83 29.38 -8.08
CA TRP A 684 11.56 29.50 -8.79
C TRP A 684 11.76 30.06 -10.21
N GLY A 685 10.74 30.05 -11.08
CA GLY A 685 10.82 30.52 -12.45
C GLY A 685 11.23 29.44 -13.46
N GLY A 686 11.05 29.74 -14.75
CA GLY A 686 11.29 28.80 -15.85
C GLY A 686 10.56 27.46 -15.68
N ASP A 687 11.23 26.36 -16.02
CA ASP A 687 10.66 25.00 -16.01
C ASP A 687 10.33 24.46 -14.61
N LEU A 688 10.79 25.12 -13.53
CA LEU A 688 10.41 24.79 -12.16
C LEU A 688 8.98 25.24 -11.83
N THR A 689 8.44 26.18 -12.63
CA THR A 689 7.14 26.82 -12.40
C THR A 689 6.29 26.75 -13.68
N LYS A 690 5.65 25.61 -13.92
CA LYS A 690 4.57 25.50 -14.91
C LYS A 690 3.27 25.94 -14.26
N HIS A 691 2.94 27.22 -14.31
CA HIS A 691 1.63 27.70 -13.88
C HIS A 691 0.59 27.40 -14.96
N THR A 692 -0.47 26.68 -14.63
CA THR A 692 -1.62 26.58 -15.53
C THR A 692 -2.41 27.88 -15.45
N GLU A 693 -2.21 28.78 -16.41
CA GLU A 693 -2.71 30.17 -16.41
C GLU A 693 -4.25 30.34 -16.37
N GLN A 694 -5.04 29.28 -16.28
CA GLN A 694 -6.50 29.38 -16.37
C GLN A 694 -7.31 28.64 -15.29
N GLY A 695 -6.75 28.29 -14.13
CA GLY A 695 -7.55 27.81 -12.97
C GLY A 695 -8.48 26.61 -13.23
N GLY A 696 -8.33 25.98 -14.39
CA GLY A 696 -9.04 24.85 -14.93
C GLY A 696 -7.98 24.01 -15.60
N LEU A 697 -7.65 22.90 -14.96
CA LEU A 697 -6.73 21.92 -15.52
C LEU A 697 -7.52 21.16 -16.60
N PRO A 698 -7.01 21.01 -17.83
CA PRO A 698 -7.41 19.89 -18.68
C PRO A 698 -7.43 18.60 -17.84
N GLU A 699 -8.33 17.66 -18.10
CA GLU A 699 -8.41 16.39 -17.33
C GLU A 699 -7.04 15.71 -17.19
N ASP A 700 -6.17 15.86 -18.18
CA ASP A 700 -4.82 15.27 -18.21
C ASP A 700 -3.76 16.07 -17.43
N ALA A 701 -4.02 17.36 -17.14
CA ALA A 701 -3.08 18.29 -16.51
C ALA A 701 -3.20 18.35 -14.98
N VAL A 702 -4.26 17.76 -14.40
CA VAL A 702 -4.44 17.66 -12.93
C VAL A 702 -3.28 16.89 -12.27
N PHE A 703 -2.51 16.13 -13.05
CA PHE A 703 -1.48 15.21 -12.59
C PHE A 703 -0.06 15.78 -12.56
N GLU A 704 0.19 17.01 -13.05
CA GLU A 704 1.56 17.56 -13.16
C GLU A 704 1.69 18.92 -12.45
N ILE A 705 1.43 18.92 -11.15
CA ILE A 705 1.46 20.11 -10.29
C ILE A 705 2.80 20.34 -9.58
N TYR A 706 3.86 19.63 -9.92
CA TYR A 706 5.15 19.72 -9.23
C TYR A 706 6.23 20.31 -10.13
N PRO A 707 7.29 20.92 -9.56
CA PRO A 707 8.49 21.28 -10.30
C PRO A 707 9.06 20.08 -11.04
N ASP A 708 9.56 20.33 -12.25
CA ASP A 708 10.11 19.27 -13.07
C ASP A 708 11.35 18.61 -12.42
N TYR A 709 11.41 17.27 -12.45
CA TYR A 709 12.48 16.51 -11.84
C TYR A 709 13.86 16.81 -12.44
N ILE A 710 13.97 17.13 -13.73
CA ILE A 710 15.25 17.50 -14.36
C ILE A 710 15.76 18.81 -13.74
N GLY A 711 14.86 19.75 -13.48
CA GLY A 711 15.18 20.99 -12.76
C GLY A 711 15.65 20.73 -11.33
N LEU A 712 14.94 19.88 -10.58
CA LEU A 712 15.31 19.50 -9.21
C LEU A 712 16.66 18.77 -9.14
N SER A 713 16.89 17.80 -10.02
CA SER A 713 18.14 17.03 -10.09
C SER A 713 19.32 17.90 -10.51
N SER A 714 19.09 18.91 -11.35
CA SER A 714 20.12 19.88 -11.75
C SER A 714 20.57 20.74 -10.57
N ILE A 715 19.66 21.13 -9.68
CA ILE A 715 20.01 21.86 -8.45
C ILE A 715 20.90 20.99 -7.55
N LEU A 716 20.53 19.73 -7.34
CA LEU A 716 21.34 18.79 -6.55
C LEU A 716 22.75 18.60 -7.14
N ARG A 717 22.86 18.42 -8.46
CA ARG A 717 24.16 18.29 -9.14
C ARG A 717 24.99 19.56 -9.04
N ALA A 718 24.39 20.74 -9.15
CA ALA A 718 25.08 22.02 -9.00
C ALA A 718 25.64 22.22 -7.57
N ASP A 719 25.03 21.59 -6.57
CA ASP A 719 25.56 21.55 -5.20
C ASP A 719 26.68 20.51 -4.99
N GLY A 720 27.09 19.83 -6.06
CA GLY A 720 28.09 18.77 -6.01
C GLY A 720 27.56 17.45 -5.42
N LEU A 721 26.24 17.26 -5.35
CA LEU A 721 25.66 15.99 -4.97
C LEU A 721 25.56 15.11 -6.23
N PRO A 722 26.30 13.98 -6.32
CA PRO A 722 26.11 13.06 -7.43
C PRO A 722 24.77 12.30 -7.27
N ALA A 723 24.34 11.66 -8.36
CA ALA A 723 23.24 10.71 -8.35
C ALA A 723 23.42 9.66 -7.25
N ASP A 724 22.32 9.26 -6.59
CA ASP A 724 22.38 8.24 -5.54
C ASP A 724 22.71 6.86 -6.12
N PHE A 725 22.13 6.56 -7.28
CA PHE A 725 22.42 5.36 -8.06
C PHE A 725 22.24 5.58 -9.55
N GLU A 726 23.14 5.00 -10.36
CA GLU A 726 23.03 4.93 -11.82
C GLU A 726 23.52 3.56 -12.32
N SER A 727 23.05 3.12 -13.49
CA SER A 727 23.53 1.90 -14.15
C SER A 727 23.50 2.02 -15.67
N ASP A 728 24.38 1.27 -16.34
CA ASP A 728 24.45 1.21 -17.81
C ASP A 728 23.25 0.47 -18.45
N GLY A 729 22.52 -0.31 -17.66
CA GLY A 729 21.37 -1.10 -18.12
C GLY A 729 20.13 -0.95 -17.24
N PRO A 730 19.15 -1.84 -17.40
CA PRO A 730 17.83 -1.71 -16.81
C PRO A 730 17.80 -2.20 -15.35
N LEU A 731 18.65 -1.63 -14.49
CA LEU A 731 18.61 -1.91 -13.05
C LEU A 731 17.70 -0.90 -12.34
N ARG A 732 17.00 -1.39 -11.31
CA ARG A 732 16.27 -0.59 -10.33
C ARG A 732 16.93 -0.71 -8.97
N PHE A 733 16.70 0.26 -8.09
CA PHE A 733 17.30 0.26 -6.77
C PHE A 733 16.41 0.87 -5.68
N THR A 734 16.74 0.57 -4.43
CA THR A 734 16.44 1.44 -3.28
C THR A 734 17.66 1.50 -2.36
N HIS A 735 17.70 2.48 -1.46
CA HIS A 735 18.84 2.76 -0.61
C HIS A 735 18.42 3.01 0.84
N ARG A 736 19.07 2.29 1.76
CA ARG A 736 18.96 2.47 3.21
C ARG A 736 20.31 2.74 3.85
N ARG A 737 20.31 3.50 4.95
CA ARG A 737 21.50 3.80 5.74
C ARG A 737 21.30 3.39 7.18
N GLU A 738 22.14 2.49 7.66
CA GLU A 738 22.19 2.04 9.06
C GLU A 738 23.52 2.43 9.70
N GLY A 739 23.53 3.54 10.45
CA GLY A 739 24.76 4.11 10.99
C GLY A 739 25.75 4.43 9.87
N ASP A 740 26.93 3.81 9.90
CA ASP A 740 27.95 3.91 8.86
C ASP A 740 27.85 2.82 7.78
N THR A 741 26.76 2.05 7.72
CA THR A 741 26.52 1.05 6.66
C THR A 741 25.55 1.62 5.62
N GLU A 742 25.92 1.56 4.33
CA GLU A 742 24.98 1.84 3.22
C GLU A 742 24.50 0.51 2.64
N ILE A 743 23.20 0.39 2.40
CA ILE A 743 22.55 -0.84 1.95
C ILE A 743 21.73 -0.50 0.70
N TYR A 744 22.17 -0.99 -0.45
CA TYR A 744 21.42 -0.85 -1.70
C TYR A 744 20.79 -2.19 -2.06
N PHE A 745 19.48 -2.22 -2.30
CA PHE A 745 18.85 -3.35 -3.00
C PHE A 745 18.81 -3.03 -4.48
N VAL A 746 19.38 -3.89 -5.31
CA VAL A 746 19.48 -3.69 -6.77
C VAL A 746 18.83 -4.89 -7.46
N ALA A 747 17.89 -4.64 -8.37
CA ALA A 747 17.19 -5.71 -9.10
C ALA A 747 17.20 -5.47 -10.61
N ASN A 748 17.29 -6.57 -11.35
CA ASN A 748 17.21 -6.60 -12.80
C ASN A 748 15.75 -6.57 -13.25
N ARG A 749 15.40 -5.63 -14.13
CA ARG A 749 14.03 -5.47 -14.64
C ARG A 749 13.69 -6.47 -15.76
N SER A 750 14.68 -6.99 -16.47
CA SER A 750 14.48 -7.80 -17.67
C SER A 750 14.38 -9.29 -17.38
N ALA A 751 13.72 -10.00 -18.30
CA ALA A 751 13.71 -11.46 -18.39
C ALA A 751 15.04 -12.03 -18.97
N GLU A 752 16.04 -11.19 -19.13
CA GLU A 752 17.36 -11.50 -19.69
C GLU A 752 18.45 -11.24 -18.67
N THR A 753 19.56 -11.96 -18.79
CA THR A 753 20.76 -11.70 -17.96
C THR A 753 21.30 -10.31 -18.27
N SER A 754 21.65 -9.56 -17.23
CA SER A 754 22.16 -8.19 -17.33
C SER A 754 23.55 -8.08 -16.70
N ILE A 755 24.56 -7.68 -17.50
CA ILE A 755 25.92 -7.39 -17.03
C ILE A 755 26.14 -5.89 -17.18
N GLN A 756 26.20 -5.16 -16.07
CA GLN A 756 26.22 -3.69 -16.06
C GLN A 756 27.17 -3.16 -14.99
N THR A 757 27.68 -1.94 -15.17
CA THR A 757 28.36 -1.22 -14.09
C THR A 757 27.33 -0.41 -13.31
N ALA A 758 27.14 -0.75 -12.03
CA ALA A 758 26.33 0.02 -11.11
C ALA A 758 27.20 1.07 -10.40
N ARG A 759 26.68 2.29 -10.26
CA ARG A 759 27.37 3.46 -9.70
C ARG A 759 26.62 3.91 -8.47
N PHE A 760 27.30 3.96 -7.33
CA PHE A 760 26.70 4.24 -6.02
C PHE A 760 27.31 5.51 -5.44
N ARG A 761 26.49 6.35 -4.81
CA ARG A 761 26.96 7.51 -4.03
C ARG A 761 27.56 7.11 -2.69
N VAL A 762 28.62 6.33 -2.75
CA VAL A 762 29.35 5.86 -1.58
C VAL A 762 30.83 6.09 -1.80
N LYS A 763 31.44 6.73 -0.81
CA LYS A 763 32.88 6.87 -0.62
C LYS A 763 33.22 6.36 0.77
N GLY A 764 34.47 6.02 0.98
CA GLY A 764 34.95 5.61 2.31
C GLY A 764 34.79 4.12 2.59
N LYS A 765 34.13 3.34 1.73
CA LYS A 765 33.64 1.99 2.08
C LYS A 765 33.89 0.98 0.97
N ALA A 766 33.94 -0.30 1.31
CA ALA A 766 34.09 -1.41 0.37
C ALA A 766 32.75 -2.13 0.16
N PRO A 767 32.37 -2.48 -1.08
CA PRO A 767 31.14 -3.19 -1.37
C PRO A 767 31.23 -4.70 -1.06
N GLU A 768 30.19 -5.20 -0.43
CA GLU A 768 29.86 -6.61 -0.27
C GLU A 768 28.59 -6.93 -1.09
N LEU A 769 28.54 -8.10 -1.70
CA LEU A 769 27.40 -8.59 -2.48
C LEU A 769 26.71 -9.67 -1.67
N TRP A 770 25.48 -9.40 -1.29
CA TRP A 770 24.67 -10.23 -0.41
C TRP A 770 23.50 -10.76 -1.24
N ASN A 771 23.45 -12.07 -1.45
CA ASN A 771 22.47 -12.71 -2.31
C ASN A 771 21.23 -13.13 -1.51
N PRO A 772 20.08 -12.44 -1.65
CA PRO A 772 18.88 -12.78 -0.89
C PRO A 772 18.28 -14.14 -1.27
N LEU A 773 18.62 -14.70 -2.44
CA LEU A 773 18.10 -15.99 -2.89
C LEU A 773 18.59 -17.14 -1.99
N ASN A 774 19.87 -17.12 -1.61
CA ASN A 774 20.52 -18.23 -0.90
C ASN A 774 21.24 -17.79 0.39
N GLY A 775 21.22 -16.51 0.75
CA GLY A 775 21.91 -15.98 1.92
C GLY A 775 23.43 -15.85 1.77
N GLU A 776 23.98 -16.05 0.57
CA GLU A 776 25.42 -15.96 0.33
C GLU A 776 25.93 -14.53 0.55
N LEU A 777 27.05 -14.43 1.28
CA LEU A 777 27.75 -13.18 1.57
C LEU A 777 29.14 -13.22 0.94
N ARG A 778 29.43 -12.32 0.02
CA ARG A 778 30.76 -12.23 -0.60
C ARG A 778 31.24 -10.79 -0.68
N ARG A 779 32.55 -10.60 -0.57
CA ARG A 779 33.16 -9.29 -0.85
C ARG A 779 33.31 -9.12 -2.35
N ALA A 780 32.98 -7.94 -2.88
CA ALA A 780 33.24 -7.63 -4.27
C ALA A 780 34.76 -7.64 -4.54
N GLN A 781 35.18 -8.33 -5.61
CA GLN A 781 36.58 -8.43 -6.01
C GLN A 781 36.97 -7.29 -6.96
N VAL A 782 36.04 -6.84 -7.79
CA VAL A 782 36.26 -5.79 -8.78
C VAL A 782 35.36 -4.61 -8.48
N TRP A 783 35.95 -3.48 -8.14
CA TRP A 783 35.25 -2.22 -7.99
C TRP A 783 36.25 -1.08 -8.02
N GLU A 784 35.76 0.14 -8.24
CA GLU A 784 36.59 1.34 -8.22
C GLU A 784 35.88 2.48 -7.53
N GLU A 785 36.65 3.30 -6.82
CA GLU A 785 36.17 4.54 -6.21
C GLU A 785 36.74 5.72 -7.00
N ARG A 786 35.87 6.58 -7.53
CA ARG A 786 36.21 7.80 -8.28
C ARG A 786 35.13 8.86 -8.02
N GLU A 787 35.51 10.12 -7.87
CA GLU A 787 34.55 11.26 -7.84
C GLU A 787 33.36 11.08 -6.86
N GLU A 788 33.63 10.79 -5.59
CA GLU A 788 32.61 10.53 -4.55
C GLU A 788 31.67 9.33 -4.80
N ARG A 789 31.98 8.50 -5.80
CA ARG A 789 31.19 7.33 -6.19
C ARG A 789 32.00 6.05 -6.15
N THR A 790 31.30 4.94 -5.93
CA THR A 790 31.84 3.59 -6.08
C THR A 790 31.16 2.91 -7.27
N PHE A 791 31.95 2.31 -8.15
CA PHE A 791 31.52 1.62 -9.35
C PHE A 791 31.73 0.13 -9.16
N VAL A 792 30.67 -0.65 -9.34
CA VAL A 792 30.66 -2.10 -9.11
C VAL A 792 30.08 -2.78 -10.35
N PRO A 793 30.86 -3.54 -11.11
CA PRO A 793 30.34 -4.43 -12.15
C PRO A 793 29.46 -5.51 -11.52
N LEU A 794 28.23 -5.67 -12.01
CA LEU A 794 27.26 -6.65 -11.54
C LEU A 794 26.76 -7.49 -12.72
N LYS A 795 26.63 -8.80 -12.50
CA LYS A 795 25.85 -9.72 -13.35
C LYS A 795 24.64 -10.18 -12.57
N LEU A 796 23.45 -9.89 -13.07
CA LEU A 796 22.18 -10.34 -12.51
C LEU A 796 21.45 -11.19 -13.55
N ASP A 797 21.02 -12.37 -13.12
CA ASP A 797 20.19 -13.28 -13.91
C ASP A 797 18.83 -12.63 -14.31
N PRO A 798 18.03 -13.25 -15.18
CA PRO A 798 16.65 -12.84 -15.43
C PRO A 798 15.89 -12.58 -14.12
N HIS A 799 15.38 -11.37 -13.95
CA HIS A 799 14.72 -10.93 -12.72
C HIS A 799 15.53 -11.18 -11.43
N GLY A 800 16.87 -11.23 -11.52
CA GLY A 800 17.78 -11.42 -10.40
C GLY A 800 17.92 -10.14 -9.55
N SER A 801 18.22 -10.30 -8.28
CA SER A 801 18.40 -9.20 -7.33
C SER A 801 19.55 -9.47 -6.36
N VAL A 802 20.16 -8.40 -5.85
CA VAL A 802 21.30 -8.45 -4.92
C VAL A 802 21.24 -7.26 -3.97
N PHE A 803 21.71 -7.46 -2.75
CA PHE A 803 22.07 -6.35 -1.87
C PHE A 803 23.53 -5.99 -2.04
N VAL A 804 23.82 -4.72 -2.33
CA VAL A 804 25.19 -4.17 -2.31
C VAL A 804 25.35 -3.40 -1.01
N VAL A 805 26.10 -3.98 -0.08
CA VAL A 805 26.29 -3.47 1.28
C VAL A 805 27.68 -2.87 1.42
N PHE A 806 27.77 -1.60 1.77
CA PHE A 806 29.02 -0.86 1.88
C PHE A 806 29.46 -0.71 3.33
N ARG A 807 30.64 -1.24 3.66
CA ARG A 807 31.19 -1.28 5.03
C ARG A 807 32.68 -0.92 5.06
N ASP A 808 33.29 -1.03 6.24
CA ASP A 808 34.72 -0.73 6.47
C ASP A 808 35.66 -1.46 5.47
N ARG A 809 36.59 -0.70 4.87
CA ARG A 809 37.53 -1.18 3.85
C ARG A 809 38.67 -2.05 4.39
N SER A 810 38.90 -2.07 5.70
CA SER A 810 40.03 -2.76 6.35
C SER A 810 40.12 -4.24 5.98
N LYS A 811 38.99 -4.84 5.61
CA LYS A 811 38.89 -6.24 5.17
C LYS A 811 38.64 -6.42 3.67
N ALA A 812 38.70 -5.35 2.87
CA ALA A 812 38.48 -5.43 1.42
C ALA A 812 39.60 -6.24 0.72
N PRO A 813 39.28 -7.02 -0.33
CA PRO A 813 40.29 -7.67 -1.15
C PRO A 813 41.24 -6.64 -1.76
N ARG A 814 42.55 -6.95 -1.81
CA ARG A 814 43.57 -6.06 -2.41
C ARG A 814 43.67 -6.18 -3.94
N GLY A 815 43.08 -7.21 -4.53
CA GLY A 815 43.18 -7.50 -5.97
C GLY A 815 42.10 -6.78 -6.78
N LYS A 816 42.47 -6.24 -7.95
CA LYS A 816 41.56 -5.68 -8.96
C LYS A 816 41.36 -6.62 -10.17
N GLN A 817 41.77 -7.88 -10.06
CA GLN A 817 41.72 -8.85 -11.15
C GLN A 817 40.58 -9.84 -10.92
N GLY A 818 39.85 -10.22 -11.98
CA GLY A 818 38.74 -11.16 -11.93
C GLY A 818 37.39 -10.52 -12.25
N ARG A 819 36.34 -10.97 -11.57
CA ARG A 819 34.93 -10.51 -11.73
C ARG A 819 34.17 -10.66 -10.42
N ASN A 820 32.97 -10.10 -10.40
CA ASN A 820 32.06 -10.14 -9.25
C ASN A 820 30.97 -11.20 -9.39
N TRP A 821 31.14 -12.22 -10.23
CA TRP A 821 30.15 -13.27 -10.44
C TRP A 821 30.84 -14.57 -10.80
N GLU A 822 30.17 -15.69 -10.56
CA GLU A 822 30.64 -16.99 -11.01
C GLU A 822 30.18 -17.19 -12.47
N GLU A 823 31.04 -17.78 -13.29
CA GLU A 823 30.64 -18.35 -14.57
C GLU A 823 30.46 -19.86 -14.44
N PHE A 824 29.51 -20.40 -15.20
CA PHE A 824 29.17 -21.81 -15.13
C PHE A 824 29.50 -22.49 -16.44
N ALA A 825 30.20 -23.61 -16.37
CA ALA A 825 30.53 -24.42 -17.53
C ALA A 825 29.99 -25.83 -17.34
N THR A 826 29.22 -26.32 -18.33
CA THR A 826 28.74 -27.69 -18.36
C THR A 826 29.91 -28.66 -18.45
N THR A 827 29.93 -29.62 -17.52
CA THR A 827 30.92 -30.71 -17.46
C THR A 827 30.34 -32.05 -17.88
N GLN A 828 29.05 -32.26 -17.65
CA GLN A 828 28.36 -33.50 -17.96
C GLN A 828 26.88 -33.23 -18.19
N SER A 829 26.32 -33.77 -19.27
CA SER A 829 24.86 -33.80 -19.48
C SER A 829 24.27 -35.05 -18.83
N ILE A 830 23.10 -34.91 -18.20
CA ILE A 830 22.36 -36.01 -17.57
C ILE A 830 21.10 -36.25 -18.41
N THR A 831 21.16 -37.22 -19.31
CA THR A 831 20.12 -37.41 -20.34
C THR A 831 19.01 -38.37 -19.92
N GLY A 832 19.31 -39.37 -19.08
CA GLY A 832 18.37 -40.42 -18.68
C GLY A 832 18.96 -41.83 -18.88
N PRO A 833 18.13 -42.88 -18.80
CA PRO A 833 16.66 -42.86 -18.70
C PRO A 833 16.17 -42.31 -17.36
N TRP A 834 14.91 -41.86 -17.32
CA TRP A 834 14.25 -41.31 -16.14
C TRP A 834 13.06 -42.17 -15.73
N ASP A 835 13.06 -42.58 -14.47
CA ASP A 835 11.91 -43.14 -13.79
C ASP A 835 11.07 -42.00 -13.21
N VAL A 836 9.79 -41.88 -13.58
CA VAL A 836 8.93 -40.78 -13.09
C VAL A 836 7.76 -41.33 -12.30
N SER A 837 7.70 -40.99 -11.02
CA SER A 837 6.60 -41.36 -10.12
C SER A 837 5.68 -40.17 -9.85
N PHE A 838 4.39 -40.33 -10.09
CA PHE A 838 3.41 -39.26 -9.91
C PHE A 838 2.76 -39.32 -8.51
N GLN A 839 2.42 -38.15 -7.98
CA GLN A 839 1.62 -38.05 -6.77
C GLN A 839 0.31 -38.85 -6.92
N SER A 840 0.05 -39.75 -5.97
CA SER A 840 -1.15 -40.57 -5.94
C SER A 840 -2.44 -39.72 -5.93
N ASN A 841 -3.54 -40.30 -6.41
CA ASN A 841 -4.87 -39.68 -6.44
C ASN A 841 -4.95 -38.40 -7.29
N ARG A 842 -4.12 -38.30 -8.34
CA ARG A 842 -4.09 -37.16 -9.29
C ARG A 842 -4.37 -37.56 -10.75
N GLY A 843 -4.90 -38.77 -10.96
CA GLY A 843 -5.32 -39.29 -12.27
C GLY A 843 -4.20 -39.87 -13.13
N ALA A 844 -2.94 -39.54 -12.86
CA ALA A 844 -1.79 -40.15 -13.53
C ALA A 844 -1.52 -41.59 -13.02
N PRO A 845 -0.90 -42.46 -13.83
CA PRO A 845 -0.38 -43.74 -13.37
C PRO A 845 0.68 -43.55 -12.28
N GLU A 846 0.91 -44.58 -11.46
CA GLU A 846 1.88 -44.51 -10.36
C GLU A 846 3.30 -44.19 -10.85
N LYS A 847 3.71 -44.81 -11.97
CA LYS A 847 5.04 -44.66 -12.55
C LYS A 847 5.00 -44.73 -14.08
N ILE A 848 5.86 -43.96 -14.73
CA ILE A 848 6.23 -44.11 -16.15
C ILE A 848 7.76 -44.13 -16.28
N GLY A 849 8.24 -44.65 -17.42
CA GLY A 849 9.64 -44.49 -17.84
C GLY A 849 9.73 -43.48 -18.99
N LEU A 850 10.76 -42.64 -18.96
CA LEU A 850 11.05 -41.68 -20.02
C LEU A 850 12.50 -41.82 -20.49
N ASP A 851 12.71 -42.18 -21.76
CA ASP A 851 14.05 -42.18 -22.37
C ASP A 851 14.60 -40.76 -22.54
N THR A 852 13.71 -39.81 -22.80
CA THR A 852 14.00 -38.38 -22.91
C THR A 852 12.98 -37.57 -22.13
N LEU A 853 13.43 -36.48 -21.51
CA LEU A 853 12.55 -35.50 -20.88
C LEU A 853 11.54 -34.94 -21.90
N LEU A 854 10.30 -34.74 -21.46
CA LEU A 854 9.21 -34.26 -22.28
C LEU A 854 8.23 -33.40 -21.46
N ASP A 855 7.44 -32.60 -22.18
CA ASP A 855 6.32 -31.84 -21.64
C ASP A 855 5.10 -32.75 -21.42
N TRP A 856 4.65 -32.87 -20.18
CA TRP A 856 3.56 -33.77 -19.80
C TRP A 856 2.28 -33.48 -20.58
N SER A 857 2.01 -32.22 -20.93
CA SER A 857 0.80 -31.82 -21.68
C SER A 857 0.69 -32.44 -23.07
N LYS A 858 1.79 -33.00 -23.58
CA LYS A 858 1.91 -33.67 -24.88
C LYS A 858 1.93 -35.19 -24.77
N HIS A 859 1.88 -35.75 -23.55
CA HIS A 859 1.90 -37.19 -23.32
C HIS A 859 0.58 -37.85 -23.79
N PRO A 860 0.61 -39.06 -24.37
CA PRO A 860 -0.60 -39.74 -24.87
C PRO A 860 -1.53 -40.26 -23.77
N ASP A 861 -0.99 -40.67 -22.61
CA ASP A 861 -1.79 -41.03 -21.44
C ASP A 861 -2.50 -39.79 -20.87
N LEU A 862 -3.83 -39.82 -20.79
CA LEU A 862 -4.65 -38.68 -20.35
C LEU A 862 -4.42 -38.32 -18.88
N GLY A 863 -4.06 -39.30 -18.04
CA GLY A 863 -3.71 -39.08 -16.65
C GLY A 863 -2.45 -38.24 -16.50
N VAL A 864 -1.42 -38.52 -17.31
CA VAL A 864 -0.19 -37.72 -17.40
C VAL A 864 -0.46 -36.37 -18.08
N LYS A 865 -1.20 -36.37 -19.19
CA LYS A 865 -1.53 -35.18 -19.99
C LYS A 865 -2.15 -34.05 -19.17
N PHE A 866 -3.12 -34.42 -18.35
CA PHE A 866 -3.87 -33.49 -17.49
C PHE A 866 -3.40 -33.53 -16.04
N PHE A 867 -2.19 -34.02 -15.76
CA PHE A 867 -1.68 -34.10 -14.41
C PHE A 867 -1.49 -32.70 -13.82
N SER A 868 -1.94 -32.51 -12.57
CA SER A 868 -1.53 -31.38 -11.73
C SER A 868 -1.17 -31.87 -10.33
N GLY A 869 0.04 -31.58 -9.88
CA GLY A 869 0.59 -32.06 -8.63
C GLY A 869 2.12 -32.16 -8.69
N LYS A 870 2.67 -33.12 -7.95
CA LYS A 870 4.10 -33.39 -7.90
C LYS A 870 4.47 -34.69 -8.61
N ALA A 871 5.48 -34.66 -9.47
CA ALA A 871 6.08 -35.86 -10.05
C ALA A 871 7.58 -35.91 -9.73
N THR A 872 8.06 -37.07 -9.28
CA THR A 872 9.48 -37.27 -8.93
C THR A 872 10.18 -38.04 -10.03
N TYR A 873 11.12 -37.37 -10.69
CA TYR A 873 12.05 -37.95 -11.64
C TYR A 873 13.23 -38.56 -10.90
N ARG A 874 13.61 -39.78 -11.24
CA ARG A 874 14.75 -40.48 -10.67
C ARG A 874 15.66 -41.00 -11.79
N THR A 875 16.96 -40.75 -11.67
CA THR A 875 17.98 -41.30 -12.57
C THR A 875 19.29 -41.53 -11.82
N THR A 876 20.25 -42.16 -12.49
CA THR A 876 21.62 -42.35 -11.99
C THR A 876 22.62 -41.80 -12.99
N PHE A 877 23.70 -41.19 -12.50
CA PHE A 877 24.81 -40.74 -13.35
C PHE A 877 26.15 -41.00 -12.66
N VAL A 878 27.19 -41.23 -13.46
CA VAL A 878 28.56 -41.43 -12.96
C VAL A 878 29.30 -40.10 -12.96
N PHE A 879 29.82 -39.68 -11.81
CA PHE A 879 30.68 -38.53 -11.66
C PHE A 879 32.15 -38.96 -11.52
N ASN A 880 32.97 -38.54 -12.47
CA ASN A 880 34.42 -38.77 -12.43
C ASN A 880 35.11 -37.47 -12.05
N PRO A 881 35.63 -37.33 -10.82
CA PRO A 881 36.33 -36.11 -10.41
C PRO A 881 37.59 -35.93 -11.27
N ILE A 882 37.85 -34.69 -11.66
CA ILE A 882 39.05 -34.35 -12.42
C ILE A 882 40.24 -34.32 -11.44
N SER A 883 41.19 -35.23 -11.60
CA SER A 883 42.40 -35.31 -10.78
C SER A 883 43.28 -34.06 -10.93
N GLY A 884 43.63 -33.40 -9.82
CA GLY A 884 44.69 -32.37 -9.78
C GLY A 884 44.27 -30.89 -9.87
N GLY A 885 42.99 -30.54 -9.71
CA GLY A 885 42.51 -29.15 -9.66
C GLY A 885 42.21 -28.64 -8.25
N GLN A 886 42.17 -27.31 -8.07
CA GLN A 886 41.61 -26.65 -6.89
C GLN A 886 40.20 -27.20 -6.56
N GLN A 887 39.77 -27.08 -5.31
CA GLN A 887 38.43 -27.45 -4.83
C GLN A 887 37.35 -26.68 -5.62
N GLN A 888 36.81 -27.25 -6.69
CA GLN A 888 35.79 -26.63 -7.56
C GLN A 888 34.40 -26.88 -6.97
N LYS A 889 33.54 -25.84 -6.93
CA LYS A 889 32.12 -26.04 -6.61
C LYS A 889 31.39 -26.64 -7.81
N HIS A 890 30.48 -27.56 -7.53
CA HIS A 890 29.68 -28.25 -8.53
C HIS A 890 28.21 -27.86 -8.39
N PHE A 891 27.56 -27.61 -9.51
CA PHE A 891 26.17 -27.19 -9.57
C PHE A 891 25.37 -28.12 -10.47
N LEU A 892 24.12 -28.39 -10.10
CA LEU A 892 23.15 -29.02 -10.98
C LEU A 892 22.29 -27.93 -11.60
N ASP A 893 22.25 -27.87 -12.92
CA ASP A 893 21.36 -27.01 -13.70
C ASP A 893 20.27 -27.89 -14.31
N LEU A 894 19.01 -27.62 -13.96
CA LEU A 894 17.86 -28.39 -14.44
C LEU A 894 17.38 -27.94 -15.82
N GLY A 895 17.97 -26.88 -16.40
CA GLY A 895 17.48 -26.28 -17.63
C GLY A 895 16.11 -25.65 -17.39
N ARG A 896 15.08 -26.09 -18.13
CA ARG A 896 13.72 -25.59 -17.99
C ARG A 896 12.86 -26.49 -17.11
N VAL A 897 12.19 -25.88 -16.13
CA VAL A 897 11.27 -26.51 -15.17
C VAL A 897 9.94 -25.77 -15.21
N GLU A 898 8.84 -26.51 -15.33
CA GLU A 898 7.48 -25.99 -15.27
C GLU A 898 6.74 -26.60 -14.04
N VAL A 899 6.72 -25.92 -12.88
CA VAL A 899 7.25 -24.56 -12.62
C VAL A 899 8.20 -24.44 -11.43
N MET A 900 8.27 -25.44 -10.55
CA MET A 900 9.20 -25.49 -9.42
C MET A 900 9.74 -26.91 -9.23
N ALA A 901 10.96 -27.04 -8.71
CA ALA A 901 11.55 -28.34 -8.42
C ALA A 901 12.29 -28.40 -7.09
N ARG A 902 12.13 -29.50 -6.36
CA ARG A 902 12.98 -29.90 -5.23
C ARG A 902 14.02 -30.90 -5.70
N VAL A 903 15.28 -30.68 -5.35
CA VAL A 903 16.40 -31.55 -5.76
C VAL A 903 16.88 -32.37 -4.56
N ARG A 904 17.02 -33.67 -4.78
CA ARG A 904 17.70 -34.61 -3.87
C ARG A 904 18.82 -35.32 -4.59
N LEU A 905 19.99 -35.35 -3.98
CA LEU A 905 21.16 -36.05 -4.51
C LEU A 905 21.68 -37.02 -3.45
N ASN A 906 21.76 -38.31 -3.81
CA ASN A 906 22.17 -39.38 -2.90
C ASN A 906 21.37 -39.40 -1.58
N GLY A 907 20.07 -39.10 -1.65
CA GLY A 907 19.16 -39.04 -0.50
C GLY A 907 19.22 -37.76 0.33
N LYS A 908 20.16 -36.84 0.05
CA LYS A 908 20.24 -35.53 0.72
C LYS A 908 19.36 -34.52 -0.01
N ASP A 909 18.51 -33.81 0.74
CA ASP A 909 17.74 -32.67 0.22
C ASP A 909 18.67 -31.47 0.00
N ILE A 910 18.70 -30.99 -1.24
CA ILE A 910 19.59 -29.91 -1.66
C ILE A 910 18.85 -28.56 -1.61
N GLY A 911 17.52 -28.58 -1.70
CA GLY A 911 16.68 -27.38 -1.70
C GLY A 911 15.74 -27.29 -2.90
N VAL A 912 15.03 -26.16 -2.99
CA VAL A 912 14.05 -25.88 -4.03
C VAL A 912 14.55 -24.80 -4.99
N VAL A 913 14.40 -25.06 -6.28
CA VAL A 913 14.57 -24.06 -7.34
C VAL A 913 13.20 -23.62 -7.86
N TRP A 914 12.91 -22.33 -7.73
CA TRP A 914 11.57 -21.76 -7.97
C TRP A 914 11.53 -20.65 -9.02
N LYS A 915 12.69 -20.32 -9.60
CA LYS A 915 12.84 -19.38 -10.71
C LYS A 915 14.10 -19.70 -11.53
N SER A 916 14.11 -19.28 -12.79
CA SER A 916 15.28 -19.36 -13.66
C SER A 916 16.47 -18.51 -13.15
N PRO A 917 17.73 -18.89 -13.41
CA PRO A 917 18.15 -20.24 -13.80
C PRO A 917 17.86 -21.24 -12.67
N TYR A 918 17.36 -22.43 -13.04
CA TYR A 918 17.02 -23.50 -12.09
C TYR A 918 18.28 -24.29 -11.69
N ARG A 919 19.20 -23.58 -11.01
CA ARG A 919 20.52 -24.07 -10.63
C ARG A 919 20.65 -24.18 -9.12
N VAL A 920 21.28 -25.26 -8.63
CA VAL A 920 21.56 -25.48 -7.21
C VAL A 920 22.97 -26.05 -6.99
N ASP A 921 23.63 -25.65 -5.89
CA ASP A 921 24.94 -26.19 -5.49
C ASP A 921 24.77 -27.62 -4.96
N VAL A 922 25.55 -28.57 -5.47
CA VAL A 922 25.50 -29.99 -5.10
C VAL A 922 26.79 -30.50 -4.48
N GLY A 923 27.79 -29.64 -4.25
CA GLY A 923 29.17 -30.04 -3.91
C GLY A 923 29.27 -31.03 -2.73
N ASP A 924 28.55 -30.77 -1.65
CA ASP A 924 28.58 -31.63 -0.45
C ASP A 924 27.80 -32.95 -0.59
N ALA A 925 26.97 -33.07 -1.63
CA ALA A 925 26.14 -34.25 -1.87
C ALA A 925 26.66 -35.12 -3.02
N LEU A 926 27.46 -34.53 -3.91
CA LEU A 926 28.07 -35.20 -5.05
C LEU A 926 29.23 -36.09 -4.61
N LYS A 927 29.27 -37.34 -5.06
CA LYS A 927 30.34 -38.29 -4.74
C LYS A 927 30.99 -38.87 -6.01
N PRO A 928 32.28 -39.24 -5.98
CA PRO A 928 32.90 -39.99 -7.08
C PRO A 928 32.16 -41.30 -7.36
N GLY A 929 32.05 -41.67 -8.63
CA GLY A 929 31.33 -42.85 -9.08
C GLY A 929 29.83 -42.57 -9.27
N GLU A 930 29.00 -43.58 -9.03
CA GLU A 930 27.55 -43.50 -9.26
C GLU A 930 26.84 -42.58 -8.25
N ASN A 931 25.99 -41.69 -8.76
CA ASN A 931 25.12 -40.80 -7.99
C ASN A 931 23.66 -41.04 -8.35
N VAL A 932 22.79 -41.00 -7.34
CA VAL A 932 21.33 -41.09 -7.53
C VAL A 932 20.75 -39.68 -7.46
N LEU A 933 20.14 -39.23 -8.55
CA LEU A 933 19.47 -37.93 -8.65
C LEU A 933 17.97 -38.12 -8.60
N GLU A 934 17.32 -37.37 -7.72
CA GLU A 934 15.87 -37.26 -7.63
C GLU A 934 15.46 -35.78 -7.80
N VAL A 935 14.54 -35.50 -8.72
CA VAL A 935 14.01 -34.16 -8.97
C VAL A 935 12.50 -34.23 -8.88
N THR A 936 11.93 -33.68 -7.81
CA THR A 936 10.47 -33.60 -7.65
C THR A 936 9.99 -32.27 -8.24
N VAL A 937 9.27 -32.34 -9.37
CA VAL A 937 8.69 -31.17 -10.04
C VAL A 937 7.23 -30.99 -9.62
N ALA A 938 6.87 -29.76 -9.24
CA ALA A 938 5.51 -29.32 -9.04
C ALA A 938 5.08 -28.41 -10.20
N ASN A 939 3.98 -28.75 -10.87
CA ASN A 939 3.36 -27.89 -11.88
C ASN A 939 2.15 -27.14 -11.30
N LEU A 940 1.29 -26.57 -12.13
CA LEU A 940 0.14 -25.77 -11.72
C LEU A 940 -1.19 -26.54 -11.87
N TRP A 941 -2.23 -26.07 -11.17
CA TRP A 941 -3.59 -26.63 -11.22
C TRP A 941 -4.36 -26.58 -12.56
N PRO A 942 -4.10 -25.63 -13.50
CA PRO A 942 -4.90 -25.49 -14.72
C PRO A 942 -5.06 -26.77 -15.53
N ASN A 943 -4.01 -27.56 -15.74
CA ASN A 943 -4.11 -28.76 -16.59
C ASN A 943 -5.11 -29.80 -16.07
N ARG A 944 -5.16 -30.02 -14.74
CA ARG A 944 -6.16 -30.91 -14.13
C ARG A 944 -7.56 -30.31 -14.18
N LEU A 945 -7.71 -29.01 -13.93
CA LEU A 945 -9.00 -28.31 -14.02
C LEU A 945 -9.57 -28.35 -15.45
N ILE A 946 -8.72 -28.20 -16.46
CA ILE A 946 -9.06 -28.33 -17.88
C ILE A 946 -9.50 -29.76 -18.21
N GLY A 947 -8.72 -30.75 -17.78
CA GLY A 947 -9.05 -32.17 -17.98
C GLY A 947 -10.36 -32.58 -17.31
N ASP A 948 -10.71 -31.95 -16.19
CA ASP A 948 -11.94 -32.23 -15.43
C ASP A 948 -13.16 -31.44 -15.91
N ALA A 949 -12.96 -30.36 -16.68
CA ALA A 949 -14.04 -29.45 -17.10
C ALA A 949 -15.13 -30.14 -17.94
N GLY A 950 -14.78 -31.23 -18.63
CA GLY A 950 -15.72 -32.05 -19.41
C GLY A 950 -16.39 -33.19 -18.63
N LEU A 951 -15.99 -33.43 -17.38
CA LEU A 951 -16.47 -34.56 -16.57
C LEU A 951 -17.64 -34.18 -15.65
N PRO A 952 -18.53 -35.14 -15.31
CA PRO A 952 -19.47 -35.01 -14.20
C PRO A 952 -18.74 -34.68 -12.89
N GLU A 953 -19.34 -33.86 -12.02
CA GLU A 953 -18.70 -33.36 -10.79
C GLU A 953 -18.12 -34.47 -9.90
N GLN A 954 -18.82 -35.60 -9.78
CA GLN A 954 -18.41 -36.75 -8.99
C GLN A 954 -17.19 -37.51 -9.55
N GLU A 955 -16.89 -37.33 -10.83
CA GLU A 955 -15.73 -37.94 -11.51
C GLU A 955 -14.51 -37.01 -11.53
N ARG A 956 -14.68 -35.75 -11.11
CA ARG A 956 -13.59 -34.76 -11.10
C ARG A 956 -12.60 -35.05 -9.96
N ILE A 957 -11.32 -34.93 -10.30
CA ILE A 957 -10.21 -35.06 -9.36
C ILE A 957 -10.02 -33.74 -8.60
N ALA A 958 -10.00 -32.62 -9.33
CA ALA A 958 -9.92 -31.30 -8.76
C ALA A 958 -11.30 -30.83 -8.28
N LYS A 959 -11.38 -30.42 -7.01
CA LYS A 959 -12.59 -29.92 -6.37
C LYS A 959 -12.36 -28.47 -5.98
N THR A 960 -13.08 -27.55 -6.60
CA THR A 960 -12.94 -26.11 -6.42
C THR A 960 -14.29 -25.41 -6.42
N THR A 961 -14.41 -24.32 -5.67
CA THR A 961 -15.65 -23.51 -5.62
C THR A 961 -15.82 -22.58 -6.82
N TRP A 962 -14.75 -22.36 -7.58
CA TRP A 962 -14.78 -21.62 -8.84
C TRP A 962 -13.90 -22.32 -9.87
N ASN A 963 -14.34 -22.42 -11.13
CA ASN A 963 -13.53 -23.00 -12.21
C ASN A 963 -13.74 -22.18 -13.51
N PRO A 964 -12.73 -21.44 -13.98
CA PRO A 964 -12.80 -20.64 -15.21
C PRO A 964 -12.49 -21.43 -16.49
N PHE A 965 -12.12 -22.70 -16.38
CA PHE A 965 -11.61 -23.49 -17.49
C PHE A 965 -12.70 -24.30 -18.20
N THR A 966 -12.54 -24.45 -19.51
CA THR A 966 -13.33 -25.37 -20.34
C THR A 966 -12.43 -26.49 -20.87
N LYS A 967 -13.04 -27.59 -21.36
CA LYS A 967 -12.29 -28.69 -21.99
C LYS A 967 -11.45 -28.28 -23.20
N ASP A 968 -11.77 -27.13 -23.80
CA ASP A 968 -11.12 -26.58 -24.99
C ASP A 968 -10.05 -25.54 -24.65
N THR A 969 -9.85 -25.25 -23.36
CA THR A 969 -8.79 -24.32 -22.94
C THR A 969 -7.42 -24.95 -23.15
N THR A 970 -6.46 -24.16 -23.66
CA THR A 970 -5.09 -24.61 -23.94
C THR A 970 -4.38 -25.05 -22.65
N LEU A 971 -3.72 -26.22 -22.70
CA LEU A 971 -2.90 -26.72 -21.61
C LEU A 971 -1.61 -25.91 -21.45
N LEU A 972 -1.15 -25.81 -20.21
CA LEU A 972 0.15 -25.26 -19.87
C LEU A 972 1.24 -26.32 -20.05
N GLU A 973 2.41 -25.92 -20.55
CA GLU A 973 3.57 -26.80 -20.56
C GLU A 973 3.94 -27.19 -19.12
N SER A 974 4.41 -28.43 -18.94
CA SER A 974 4.54 -29.00 -17.60
C SER A 974 5.65 -30.04 -17.48
N GLY A 975 6.32 -30.05 -16.33
CA GLY A 975 7.32 -31.06 -15.96
C GLY A 975 8.77 -30.57 -16.02
N LEU A 976 9.71 -31.52 -15.89
CA LEU A 976 11.14 -31.29 -16.12
C LEU A 976 11.41 -31.37 -17.62
N LEU A 977 11.70 -30.24 -18.24
CA LEU A 977 11.92 -30.15 -19.68
C LEU A 977 13.41 -30.20 -20.06
N GLY A 978 14.29 -29.85 -19.13
CA GLY A 978 15.73 -29.94 -19.32
C GLY A 978 16.31 -28.87 -20.25
N PRO A 979 17.52 -29.08 -20.79
CA PRO A 979 18.41 -30.21 -20.49
C PRO A 979 18.96 -30.14 -19.05
N VAL A 980 19.14 -31.29 -18.41
CA VAL A 980 19.76 -31.38 -17.08
C VAL A 980 21.27 -31.57 -17.23
N SER A 981 22.06 -30.82 -16.48
CA SER A 981 23.52 -30.89 -16.56
C SER A 981 24.23 -30.61 -15.24
N LEU A 982 25.39 -31.26 -15.06
CA LEU A 982 26.35 -30.92 -14.02
C LEU A 982 27.31 -29.84 -14.54
N GLN A 983 27.44 -28.76 -13.78
CA GLN A 983 28.26 -27.61 -14.09
C GLN A 983 29.34 -27.40 -13.02
N ILE A 984 30.43 -26.75 -13.40
CA ILE A 984 31.44 -26.22 -12.48
C ILE A 984 31.39 -24.70 -12.48
N SER A 985 31.53 -24.09 -11.29
CA SER A 985 31.74 -22.64 -11.20
C SER A 985 33.21 -22.31 -11.47
N LYS A 986 33.44 -21.28 -12.28
CA LYS A 986 34.74 -20.63 -12.44
C LYS A 986 34.63 -19.21 -11.85
N PRO A 987 35.48 -18.86 -10.87
CA PRO A 987 35.48 -17.51 -10.30
C PRO A 987 35.84 -16.43 -11.32
#